data_AF-A0A1G9AG97-F1
#
_entry.id   AF-A0A1G9AG97-F1
#
_cell.length_a   1.000
_cell.length_b   1.000
_cell.length_c   1.000
_cell.angle_alpha   90.00
_cell.angle_beta   90.00
_cell.angle_gamma   90.00
#
_symmetry.space_group_name_H-M   'P 1'
#
loop_
_entity.id
_entity.type
_entity.pdbx_description
1 polymer ?
#
loop_
_entity_poly.entity_id
_entity_poly.type
_entity_poly.pdbx_seq_one_letter_code
_entity_poly.pdbx_strand_id
1 'polypeptide(L)'
;MVAEHVASCASQRQQSLTGDLVVYIELLRCPLNSNDVVETSLSLTYIRIHLCQRHRFPVAKQRFSYFLHLAKHLIEKGIVKESVYLPKRIQSTAEFESYKAKVIPDKILEKIATKPTTQELFDNALSSCCPSKIAKCLNEYTNSFKTKARRLHKIPLIVFLKQASASHSKWYELPSIIQDELQKYNEDLNTRSIKSRPTSRSQYINVKNALSMLIEHNMLPKDTHLPDFRRKPTKEHAARPIRRPLTASAIDEKLKHMSTRLDADVYGLITVHVRSRAIKAREQQELIKDLVTYTEILCESFNSNDADVTSNNLAYIYIHVCQTYVFLSAKKRVKELSLLVEHLIQKGIVDEFISLPKRMHSAAEYESCKAKTIPAKVLEKIATKPSGQKLFNNTLRSCCSLKIAKRLAEHVNSFKARERKSHRKPLVEFLNQISAIHSKWYEHPRIIQGELLKYRGSLLNRLTRNSAYRDFQNVKNAISVLIEHNLLPQDTHLPDNLRKLTNVEKVRKENPLIAQVDLYDETRRQSYVDTPTFIQDLKAELSKNLKLLVKEAQNIVYKGYHKFLTKDALVARSQRNEYLSHPELLVSKIKNKKVLSYAKKINPFAPLHPLEEENRIAYYDYHFDSLIKHIKPNKISELKFGQGILEYFGLTPLISSAMQIIITEELGINPHSLYNAKVSSDGHEQEFVQVDDEGGVRIKTLKARAKRVSTRTAKGSLAALANIDAQNINAAACLKMALEMGARARESLGAKSLWTCLLVTEKAGVPWTSTFQTYFAIIRDRAYSESGSEALKVATLKKVRCSKGVFIYLESNGDILKAATYFGNQVKTALNRYIPTYLAELIYRVKIRSFQNILLFMAVASDDSPSGSLGISEKDFKRKVTQAFSNPDMGGRMFEKLTKPISSEKKEIVKYFCVSDKNIQLALKYAKYGTDETLKADCVTVLSKISEGPVIMKQMLRKAYIVVQNSI
;
A
#
# COMPACT_ATOMS: atom_id res chain seq x y z
N MET A 1 -29.37 28.07 4.55
CA MET A 1 -30.16 26.82 4.59
C MET A 1 -29.74 25.79 3.55
N VAL A 2 -30.15 25.83 2.27
CA VAL A 2 -29.64 24.86 1.27
C VAL A 2 -28.11 24.93 1.14
N ALA A 3 -27.55 26.15 1.07
CA ALA A 3 -26.11 26.36 1.05
C ALA A 3 -25.38 25.85 2.32
N GLU A 4 -26.05 25.95 3.48
CA GLU A 4 -25.53 25.49 4.78
C GLU A 4 -25.51 23.96 4.86
N HIS A 5 -26.59 23.30 4.42
CA HIS A 5 -26.62 21.85 4.28
C HIS A 5 -25.54 21.36 3.31
N VAL A 6 -25.39 22.03 2.17
CA VAL A 6 -24.38 21.69 1.17
C VAL A 6 -22.96 21.90 1.73
N ALA A 7 -22.71 22.95 2.50
CA ALA A 7 -21.43 23.22 3.16
C ALA A 7 -21.10 22.20 4.27
N SER A 8 -22.11 21.68 4.98
CA SER A 8 -21.94 20.63 5.99
C SER A 8 -21.62 19.24 5.40
N CYS A 9 -21.85 19.04 4.10
CA CYS A 9 -21.61 17.77 3.43
C CYS A 9 -20.12 17.55 3.11
N ALA A 10 -19.65 16.30 3.21
CA ALA A 10 -18.32 15.93 2.74
C ALA A 10 -18.07 16.36 1.28
N SER A 11 -16.83 16.80 0.96
CA SER A 11 -16.43 17.42 -0.32
C SER A 11 -16.98 16.74 -1.58
N GLN A 12 -17.00 15.40 -1.64
CA GLN A 12 -17.54 14.67 -2.79
C GLN A 12 -19.07 14.76 -2.93
N ARG A 13 -19.79 14.76 -1.80
CA ARG A 13 -21.25 14.96 -1.75
C ARG A 13 -21.58 16.41 -2.04
N GLN A 14 -20.83 17.36 -1.49
CA GLN A 14 -20.93 18.78 -1.79
C GLN A 14 -20.83 19.03 -3.31
N GLN A 15 -19.74 18.60 -3.96
CA GLN A 15 -19.56 18.77 -5.41
C GLN A 15 -20.67 18.13 -6.25
N SER A 16 -21.14 16.93 -5.85
CA SER A 16 -22.18 16.22 -6.59
C SER A 16 -23.54 16.90 -6.42
N LEU A 17 -23.91 17.25 -5.19
CA LEU A 17 -25.18 17.87 -4.86
C LEU A 17 -25.27 19.31 -5.39
N THR A 18 -24.21 20.12 -5.26
CA THR A 18 -24.15 21.45 -5.91
C THR A 18 -24.31 21.32 -7.42
N GLY A 19 -23.60 20.38 -8.05
CA GLY A 19 -23.67 20.18 -9.48
C GLY A 19 -25.00 19.63 -9.99
N ASP A 20 -25.78 18.96 -9.14
CA ASP A 20 -27.11 18.47 -9.50
C ASP A 20 -28.20 19.49 -9.10
N LEU A 21 -28.01 20.29 -8.04
CA LEU A 21 -28.90 21.40 -7.68
C LEU A 21 -28.94 22.44 -8.80
N VAL A 22 -27.79 22.78 -9.40
CA VAL A 22 -27.77 23.68 -10.58
C VAL A 22 -28.62 23.16 -11.74
N VAL A 23 -28.77 21.84 -11.88
CA VAL A 23 -29.57 21.22 -12.94
C VAL A 23 -31.06 21.23 -12.61
N TYR A 24 -31.44 21.09 -11.34
CA TYR A 24 -32.83 20.90 -10.92
C TYR A 24 -33.41 22.08 -10.12
N ILE A 25 -32.68 23.19 -9.96
CA ILE A 25 -33.12 24.28 -9.10
C ILE A 25 -34.40 24.92 -9.62
N GLU A 26 -34.56 25.11 -10.93
CA GLU A 26 -35.79 25.70 -11.50
C GLU A 26 -37.01 24.79 -11.30
N LEU A 27 -36.81 23.45 -11.31
CA LEU A 27 -37.85 22.48 -10.99
C LEU A 27 -38.25 22.47 -9.50
N LEU A 28 -37.33 22.87 -8.61
CA LEU A 28 -37.55 22.89 -7.16
C LEU A 28 -37.88 24.28 -6.61
N ARG A 29 -37.58 25.35 -7.35
CA ARG A 29 -37.67 26.75 -6.88
C ARG A 29 -39.09 27.12 -6.50
N CYS A 30 -40.04 26.96 -7.42
CA CYS A 30 -41.44 27.32 -7.15
C CYS A 30 -42.03 26.44 -6.03
N PRO A 31 -41.95 25.09 -6.09
CA PRO A 31 -42.56 24.23 -5.06
C PRO A 31 -41.99 24.43 -3.65
N LEU A 32 -40.67 24.67 -3.53
CA LEU A 32 -40.05 24.92 -2.22
C LEU A 32 -40.36 26.30 -1.66
N ASN A 33 -40.51 27.32 -2.52
CA ASN A 33 -40.82 28.69 -2.07
C ASN A 33 -42.32 28.89 -1.78
N SER A 34 -43.21 28.18 -2.50
CA SER A 34 -44.65 28.19 -2.23
C SER A 34 -45.06 27.20 -1.13
N ASN A 35 -44.12 26.37 -0.66
CA ASN A 35 -44.35 25.27 0.28
C ASN A 35 -45.46 24.30 -0.20
N ASP A 36 -45.54 24.09 -1.52
CA ASP A 36 -46.48 23.17 -2.14
C ASP A 36 -46.01 21.73 -1.94
N VAL A 37 -46.75 21.01 -1.10
CA VAL A 37 -46.44 19.66 -0.67
C VAL A 37 -46.52 18.65 -1.82
N VAL A 38 -47.52 18.83 -2.69
CA VAL A 38 -47.81 17.92 -3.79
C VAL A 38 -46.79 18.14 -4.90
N GLU A 39 -46.54 19.41 -5.27
CA GLU A 39 -45.62 19.75 -6.33
C GLU A 39 -44.17 19.46 -5.93
N THR A 40 -43.80 19.60 -4.65
CA THR A 40 -42.47 19.21 -4.15
C THR A 40 -42.23 17.70 -4.27
N SER A 41 -43.22 16.88 -3.90
CA SER A 41 -43.16 15.41 -4.05
C SER A 41 -43.06 14.99 -5.52
N LEU A 42 -43.82 15.66 -6.38
CA LEU A 42 -43.83 15.43 -7.82
C LEU A 42 -42.48 15.80 -8.47
N SER A 43 -41.92 16.97 -8.12
CA SER A 43 -40.60 17.40 -8.57
C SER A 43 -39.49 16.44 -8.14
N LEU A 44 -39.51 15.94 -6.90
CA LEU A 44 -38.56 14.92 -6.44
C LEU A 44 -38.71 13.60 -7.22
N THR A 45 -39.93 13.25 -7.64
CA THR A 45 -40.18 12.07 -8.48
C THR A 45 -39.60 12.23 -9.89
N TYR A 46 -39.74 13.41 -10.51
CA TYR A 46 -39.13 13.69 -11.81
C TYR A 46 -37.60 13.74 -11.74
N ILE A 47 -37.02 14.28 -10.66
CA ILE A 47 -35.57 14.23 -10.43
C ILE A 47 -35.09 12.78 -10.36
N ARG A 48 -35.83 11.89 -9.69
CA ARG A 48 -35.51 10.45 -9.62
C ARG A 48 -35.49 9.81 -11.02
N ILE A 49 -36.51 10.07 -11.82
CA ILE A 49 -36.64 9.52 -13.18
C ILE A 49 -35.50 10.04 -14.06
N HIS A 50 -35.25 11.35 -14.07
CA HIS A 50 -34.21 11.97 -14.90
C HIS A 50 -32.80 11.50 -14.49
N LEU A 51 -32.53 11.32 -13.19
CA LEU A 51 -31.27 10.74 -12.71
C LEU A 51 -31.09 9.29 -13.18
N CYS A 52 -32.17 8.50 -13.27
CA CYS A 52 -32.12 7.12 -13.78
C CYS A 52 -31.88 7.08 -15.30
N GLN A 53 -32.44 8.03 -16.06
CA GLN A 53 -32.19 8.18 -17.49
C GLN A 53 -30.74 8.61 -17.79
N ARG A 54 -30.17 9.50 -16.97
CA ARG A 54 -28.86 10.12 -17.22
C ARG A 54 -27.66 9.33 -16.72
N HIS A 55 -27.83 8.47 -15.72
CA HIS A 55 -26.72 7.86 -15.00
C HIS A 55 -26.86 6.34 -14.86
N ARG A 56 -25.73 5.65 -14.68
CA ARG A 56 -25.72 4.21 -14.34
C ARG A 56 -26.25 3.99 -12.93
N PHE A 57 -26.88 2.83 -12.68
CA PHE A 57 -27.54 2.47 -11.42
C PHE A 57 -26.83 2.93 -10.13
N PRO A 58 -25.52 2.65 -9.89
CA PRO A 58 -24.87 3.06 -8.65
C PRO A 58 -24.81 4.59 -8.45
N VAL A 59 -24.70 5.33 -9.56
CA VAL A 59 -24.59 6.79 -9.56
C VAL A 59 -25.96 7.43 -9.40
N ALA A 60 -26.99 6.92 -10.09
CA ALA A 60 -28.37 7.39 -9.93
C ALA A 60 -28.88 7.17 -8.50
N LYS A 61 -28.66 5.98 -7.93
CA LYS A 61 -29.00 5.63 -6.54
C LYS A 61 -28.34 6.57 -5.53
N GLN A 62 -27.04 6.84 -5.70
CA GLN A 62 -26.30 7.71 -4.79
C GLN A 62 -26.75 9.16 -4.88
N ARG A 63 -26.89 9.71 -6.10
CA ARG A 63 -27.31 11.10 -6.33
C ARG A 63 -28.71 11.37 -5.84
N PHE A 64 -29.65 10.45 -6.10
CA PHE A 64 -31.01 10.60 -5.60
C PHE A 64 -31.08 10.53 -4.07
N SER A 65 -30.23 9.70 -3.43
CA SER A 65 -30.13 9.69 -1.97
C SER A 65 -29.67 11.02 -1.39
N TYR A 66 -28.87 11.81 -2.11
CA TYR A 66 -28.46 13.15 -1.66
C TYR A 66 -29.62 14.14 -1.71
N PHE A 67 -30.48 14.07 -2.73
CA PHE A 67 -31.72 14.87 -2.78
C PHE A 67 -32.69 14.51 -1.65
N LEU A 68 -32.84 13.22 -1.34
CA LEU A 68 -33.68 12.81 -0.22
C LEU A 68 -33.15 13.29 1.13
N HIS A 69 -31.82 13.33 1.32
CA HIS A 69 -31.24 13.88 2.54
C HIS A 69 -31.41 15.41 2.63
N LEU A 70 -31.28 16.11 1.49
CA LEU A 70 -31.57 17.54 1.44
C LEU A 70 -33.04 17.80 1.79
N ALA A 71 -33.98 17.07 1.18
CA ALA A 71 -35.40 17.21 1.45
C ALA A 71 -35.74 16.94 2.92
N LYS A 72 -35.18 15.88 3.53
CA LYS A 72 -35.32 15.61 4.97
C LYS A 72 -34.81 16.74 5.83
N HIS A 73 -33.64 17.29 5.51
CA HIS A 73 -33.08 18.42 6.25
C HIS A 73 -33.93 19.68 6.14
N LEU A 74 -34.55 19.94 4.98
CA LEU A 74 -35.47 21.06 4.81
C LEU A 74 -36.77 20.87 5.60
N ILE A 75 -37.23 19.62 5.77
CA ILE A 75 -38.35 19.27 6.65
C ILE A 75 -37.97 19.48 8.12
N GLU A 76 -36.82 18.95 8.56
CA GLU A 76 -36.29 19.10 9.93
C GLU A 76 -36.10 20.57 10.34
N LYS A 77 -35.86 21.46 9.36
CA LYS A 77 -35.69 22.91 9.57
C LYS A 77 -37.00 23.70 9.40
N GLY A 78 -38.13 23.04 9.21
CA GLY A 78 -39.45 23.67 9.09
C GLY A 78 -39.67 24.46 7.79
N ILE A 79 -38.79 24.31 6.79
CA ILE A 79 -38.89 25.01 5.50
C ILE A 79 -39.92 24.32 4.60
N VAL A 80 -40.00 23.00 4.70
CA VAL A 80 -40.94 22.15 3.97
C VAL A 80 -41.85 21.49 4.99
N LYS A 81 -43.17 21.50 4.79
CA LYS A 81 -44.11 20.84 5.71
C LYS A 81 -43.77 19.35 5.91
N GLU A 82 -43.93 18.86 7.14
CA GLU A 82 -43.72 17.45 7.49
C GLU A 82 -44.60 16.49 6.67
N SER A 83 -45.72 16.99 6.14
CA SER A 83 -46.64 16.24 5.28
C SER A 83 -46.11 15.94 3.87
N VAL A 84 -44.90 16.39 3.49
CA VAL A 84 -44.34 16.10 2.16
C VAL A 84 -43.98 14.63 2.01
N TYR A 85 -44.67 13.96 1.09
CA TYR A 85 -44.36 12.59 0.72
C TYR A 85 -43.02 12.52 -0.03
N LEU A 86 -42.00 11.93 0.61
CA LEU A 86 -40.69 11.74 -0.02
C LEU A 86 -40.68 10.47 -0.88
N PRO A 87 -40.28 10.54 -2.17
CA PRO A 87 -40.22 9.36 -3.01
C PRO A 87 -39.22 8.32 -2.48
N LYS A 88 -39.57 7.03 -2.58
CA LYS A 88 -38.70 5.92 -2.14
C LYS A 88 -37.32 5.97 -2.82
N ARG A 89 -36.28 5.61 -2.06
CA ARG A 89 -34.91 5.38 -2.59
C ARG A 89 -34.94 4.31 -3.67
N ILE A 90 -34.00 4.39 -4.61
CA ILE A 90 -33.78 3.36 -5.64
C ILE A 90 -33.08 2.17 -4.96
N GLN A 91 -33.79 1.06 -4.77
CA GLN A 91 -33.30 -0.07 -3.96
C GLN A 91 -32.56 -1.11 -4.83
N SER A 92 -33.10 -1.41 -6.01
CA SER A 92 -32.66 -2.50 -6.89
C SER A 92 -32.40 -2.04 -8.33
N THR A 93 -31.69 -2.88 -9.11
CA THR A 93 -31.48 -2.65 -10.55
C THR A 93 -32.79 -2.72 -11.34
N ALA A 94 -33.75 -3.55 -10.89
CA ALA A 94 -35.07 -3.67 -11.54
C ALA A 94 -35.90 -2.38 -11.39
N GLU A 95 -35.92 -1.78 -10.19
CA GLU A 95 -36.56 -0.47 -9.99
C GLU A 95 -35.88 0.62 -10.82
N PHE A 96 -34.55 0.58 -10.94
CA PHE A 96 -33.80 1.53 -11.75
C PHE A 96 -34.18 1.47 -13.24
N GLU A 97 -34.24 0.28 -13.84
CA GLU A 97 -34.66 0.16 -15.25
C GLU A 97 -36.14 0.54 -15.43
N SER A 98 -37.00 0.22 -14.45
CA SER A 98 -38.40 0.66 -14.46
C SER A 98 -38.54 2.19 -14.45
N TYR A 99 -37.81 2.90 -13.58
CA TYR A 99 -37.82 4.36 -13.56
C TYR A 99 -37.20 4.98 -14.81
N LYS A 100 -36.14 4.36 -15.35
CA LYS A 100 -35.46 4.82 -16.56
C LYS A 100 -36.35 4.75 -17.80
N ALA A 101 -37.28 3.79 -17.85
CA ALA A 101 -38.24 3.63 -18.94
C ALA A 101 -39.42 4.62 -18.87
N LYS A 102 -39.61 5.36 -17.76
CA LYS A 102 -40.70 6.35 -17.64
C LYS A 102 -40.40 7.62 -18.43
N VAL A 103 -41.43 8.18 -19.06
CA VAL A 103 -41.35 9.45 -19.81
C VAL A 103 -41.52 10.62 -18.84
N ILE A 104 -40.75 11.69 -19.05
CA ILE A 104 -40.89 12.96 -18.33
C ILE A 104 -41.64 13.92 -19.27
N PRO A 105 -42.69 14.62 -18.81
CA PRO A 105 -43.40 15.59 -19.65
C PRO A 105 -42.49 16.71 -20.14
N ASP A 106 -42.71 17.19 -21.37
CA ASP A 106 -41.85 18.21 -22.01
C ASP A 106 -41.79 19.51 -21.22
N LYS A 107 -42.94 19.97 -20.66
CA LYS A 107 -43.01 21.13 -19.75
C LYS A 107 -42.15 20.99 -18.48
N ILE A 108 -41.84 19.77 -18.07
CA ILE A 108 -40.96 19.48 -16.92
C ILE A 108 -39.51 19.40 -17.39
N LEU A 109 -39.24 18.83 -18.57
CA LEU A 109 -37.91 18.83 -19.18
C LEU A 109 -37.39 20.24 -19.46
N GLU A 110 -38.27 21.17 -19.88
CA GLU A 110 -37.95 22.60 -20.05
C GLU A 110 -37.49 23.27 -18.74
N LYS A 111 -38.00 22.82 -17.59
CA LYS A 111 -37.60 23.28 -16.25
C LYS A 111 -36.32 22.60 -15.73
N ILE A 112 -35.81 21.57 -16.40
CA ILE A 112 -34.56 20.90 -16.03
C ILE A 112 -33.43 21.51 -16.85
N ALA A 113 -32.60 22.34 -16.20
CA ALA A 113 -31.48 22.99 -16.87
C ALA A 113 -30.52 21.94 -17.45
N THR A 114 -30.45 21.85 -18.78
CA THR A 114 -29.41 21.06 -19.43
C THR A 114 -28.06 21.64 -19.05
N LYS A 115 -27.29 20.88 -18.27
CA LYS A 115 -25.93 21.26 -17.84
C LYS A 115 -25.17 21.81 -19.05
N PRO A 116 -24.78 23.11 -19.04
CA PRO A 116 -24.20 23.71 -20.22
C PRO A 116 -22.95 22.91 -20.60
N THR A 117 -22.84 22.60 -21.89
CA THR A 117 -21.71 21.79 -22.36
C THR A 117 -20.40 22.50 -22.01
N THR A 118 -19.29 21.77 -21.94
CA THR A 118 -17.98 22.44 -21.76
C THR A 118 -17.70 23.42 -22.91
N GLN A 119 -18.37 23.26 -24.04
CA GLN A 119 -18.37 24.21 -25.14
C GLN A 119 -19.13 25.47 -24.77
N GLU A 120 -20.41 25.39 -24.40
CA GLU A 120 -21.22 26.55 -23.99
C GLU A 120 -20.62 27.32 -22.81
N LEU A 121 -20.07 26.63 -21.81
CA LEU A 121 -19.39 27.27 -20.68
C LEU A 121 -18.11 28.01 -21.12
N PHE A 122 -17.44 27.51 -22.16
CA PHE A 122 -16.25 28.14 -22.71
C PHE A 122 -16.64 29.34 -23.57
N ASP A 123 -17.63 29.19 -24.45
CA ASP A 123 -18.12 30.27 -25.32
C ASP A 123 -18.69 31.43 -24.49
N ASN A 124 -19.42 31.14 -23.41
CA ASN A 124 -19.88 32.15 -22.44
C ASN A 124 -18.72 32.84 -21.71
N ALA A 125 -17.65 32.11 -21.37
CA ALA A 125 -16.48 32.72 -20.74
C ALA A 125 -15.73 33.61 -21.74
N LEU A 126 -15.63 33.20 -23.01
CA LEU A 126 -14.99 34.00 -24.05
C LEU A 126 -15.78 35.28 -24.35
N SER A 127 -17.11 35.20 -24.45
CA SER A 127 -17.96 36.37 -24.73
C SER A 127 -18.03 37.37 -23.58
N SER A 128 -17.98 36.88 -22.33
CA SER A 128 -18.08 37.74 -21.14
C SER A 128 -16.74 38.26 -20.61
N CYS A 129 -15.62 37.59 -20.91
CA CYS A 129 -14.32 37.89 -20.27
C CYS A 129 -13.25 38.40 -21.26
N CYS A 130 -13.52 38.43 -22.57
CA CYS A 130 -12.52 38.76 -23.59
C CYS A 130 -13.10 39.60 -24.75
N PRO A 131 -12.30 40.49 -25.37
CA PRO A 131 -12.62 41.08 -26.67
C PRO A 131 -12.71 40.02 -27.77
N SER A 132 -13.46 40.33 -28.85
CA SER A 132 -13.72 39.41 -29.97
C SER A 132 -12.45 38.81 -30.59
N LYS A 133 -11.36 39.59 -30.70
CA LYS A 133 -10.07 39.12 -31.23
C LYS A 133 -9.43 38.03 -30.35
N ILE A 134 -9.36 38.24 -29.04
CA ILE A 134 -8.80 37.26 -28.09
C ILE A 134 -9.71 36.03 -27.99
N ALA A 135 -11.03 36.24 -27.96
CA ALA A 135 -12.02 35.16 -27.95
C ALA A 135 -11.86 34.22 -29.15
N LYS A 136 -11.71 34.77 -30.36
CA LYS A 136 -11.49 34.00 -31.58
C LYS A 136 -10.20 33.18 -31.50
N CYS A 137 -9.10 33.80 -31.08
CA CYS A 137 -7.79 33.14 -30.98
C CYS A 137 -7.78 31.99 -29.96
N LEU A 138 -8.40 32.18 -28.78
CA LEU A 138 -8.53 31.12 -27.77
C LEU A 138 -9.46 29.98 -28.24
N ASN A 139 -10.49 30.29 -29.02
CA ASN A 139 -11.35 29.27 -29.60
C ASN A 139 -10.61 28.42 -30.64
N GLU A 140 -9.87 29.04 -31.54
CA GLU A 140 -9.00 28.38 -32.53
C GLU A 140 -7.94 27.52 -31.84
N TYR A 141 -7.26 28.06 -30.82
CA TYR A 141 -6.30 27.33 -30.00
C TYR A 141 -6.89 26.04 -29.42
N THR A 142 -8.04 26.14 -28.76
CA THR A 142 -8.65 24.95 -28.14
C THR A 142 -9.21 23.96 -29.15
N ASN A 143 -9.62 24.41 -30.33
CA ASN A 143 -10.16 23.55 -31.39
C ASN A 143 -9.08 22.83 -32.21
N SER A 144 -7.83 23.32 -32.19
CA SER A 144 -6.65 22.64 -32.75
C SER A 144 -6.38 21.26 -32.11
N PHE A 145 -6.88 21.03 -30.89
CA PHE A 145 -6.73 19.75 -30.18
C PHE A 145 -7.83 18.76 -30.52
N LYS A 146 -7.50 17.45 -30.54
CA LYS A 146 -8.46 16.34 -30.71
C LYS A 146 -9.59 16.40 -29.68
N THR A 147 -10.79 15.93 -30.02
CA THR A 147 -12.03 16.04 -29.22
C THR A 147 -11.88 15.64 -27.74
N LYS A 148 -11.14 14.55 -27.44
CA LYS A 148 -10.89 14.09 -26.06
C LYS A 148 -9.97 15.04 -25.25
N ALA A 149 -9.13 15.82 -25.92
CA ALA A 149 -8.19 16.76 -25.31
C ALA A 149 -8.79 18.17 -25.13
N ARG A 150 -9.73 18.60 -25.98
CA ARG A 150 -10.37 19.95 -25.91
C ARG A 150 -10.86 20.30 -24.51
N ARG A 151 -11.52 19.35 -23.84
CA ARG A 151 -12.03 19.51 -22.47
C ARG A 151 -10.93 19.81 -21.43
N LEU A 152 -9.71 19.28 -21.62
CA LEU A 152 -8.58 19.50 -20.72
C LEU A 152 -7.96 20.89 -20.86
N HIS A 153 -8.20 21.58 -21.98
CA HIS A 153 -7.75 22.95 -22.24
C HIS A 153 -8.84 23.98 -21.90
N LYS A 154 -10.10 23.69 -22.23
CA LYS A 154 -11.23 24.60 -21.96
C LYS A 154 -11.47 24.86 -20.47
N ILE A 155 -11.48 23.81 -19.64
CA ILE A 155 -11.80 23.97 -18.21
C ILE A 155 -10.79 24.88 -17.47
N PRO A 156 -9.47 24.69 -17.59
CA PRO A 156 -8.49 25.60 -16.99
C PRO A 156 -8.63 27.04 -17.47
N LEU A 157 -8.90 27.25 -18.76
CA LEU A 157 -9.08 28.58 -19.33
C LEU A 157 -10.33 29.27 -18.81
N ILE A 158 -11.47 28.56 -18.68
CA ILE A 158 -12.69 29.13 -18.09
C ILE A 158 -12.41 29.67 -16.68
N VAL A 159 -11.68 28.91 -15.86
CA VAL A 159 -11.37 29.32 -14.48
C VAL A 159 -10.47 30.55 -14.48
N PHE A 160 -9.39 30.53 -15.24
CA PHE A 160 -8.47 31.66 -15.34
C PHE A 160 -9.14 32.92 -15.89
N LEU A 161 -9.91 32.80 -16.98
CA LEU A 161 -10.56 33.95 -17.63
C LEU A 161 -11.56 34.65 -16.71
N LYS A 162 -12.36 33.88 -15.96
CA LYS A 162 -13.29 34.42 -14.98
C LYS A 162 -12.59 35.11 -13.82
N GLN A 163 -11.46 34.56 -13.39
CA GLN A 163 -10.66 35.12 -12.32
C GLN A 163 -10.00 36.43 -12.77
N ALA A 164 -9.39 36.44 -13.96
CA ALA A 164 -8.75 37.62 -14.52
C ALA A 164 -9.74 38.75 -14.82
N SER A 165 -10.90 38.44 -15.40
CA SER A 165 -11.94 39.45 -15.70
C SER A 165 -12.60 40.02 -14.46
N ALA A 166 -12.72 39.23 -13.39
CA ALA A 166 -13.19 39.71 -12.09
C ALA A 166 -12.19 40.67 -11.43
N SER A 167 -10.88 40.45 -11.63
CA SER A 167 -9.84 41.35 -11.12
C SER A 167 -9.73 42.64 -11.92
N HIS A 168 -9.90 42.60 -13.25
CA HIS A 168 -9.93 43.80 -14.09
C HIS A 168 -10.66 43.54 -15.42
N SER A 169 -11.57 44.44 -15.81
CA SER A 169 -12.36 44.30 -17.06
C SER A 169 -11.48 44.27 -18.33
N LYS A 170 -10.34 44.97 -18.29
CA LYS A 170 -9.30 44.98 -19.33
C LYS A 170 -8.02 44.23 -18.91
N TRP A 171 -8.14 43.11 -18.20
CA TRP A 171 -6.97 42.33 -17.71
C TRP A 171 -5.94 42.00 -18.80
N TYR A 172 -6.37 41.88 -20.06
CA TYR A 172 -5.53 41.54 -21.21
C TYR A 172 -4.60 42.69 -21.67
N GLU A 173 -4.80 43.92 -21.20
CA GLU A 173 -3.90 45.07 -21.46
C GLU A 173 -2.83 45.24 -20.38
N LEU A 174 -2.92 44.50 -19.26
CA LEU A 174 -2.13 44.73 -18.04
C LEU A 174 -1.25 43.52 -17.69
N PRO A 175 0.07 43.58 -17.95
CA PRO A 175 1.02 42.50 -17.63
C PRO A 175 0.99 42.06 -16.17
N SER A 176 0.87 43.03 -15.25
CA SER A 176 0.86 42.80 -13.81
C SER A 176 -0.34 41.95 -13.37
N ILE A 177 -1.54 42.25 -13.87
CA ILE A 177 -2.76 41.49 -13.55
C ILE A 177 -2.67 40.06 -14.07
N ILE A 178 -2.14 39.86 -15.28
CA ILE A 178 -1.94 38.52 -15.85
C ILE A 178 -0.99 37.70 -14.99
N GLN A 179 0.12 38.31 -14.55
CA GLN A 179 1.11 37.66 -13.71
C GLN A 179 0.56 37.28 -12.33
N ASP A 180 -0.14 38.21 -11.67
CA ASP A 180 -0.70 38.03 -10.33
C ASP A 180 -1.80 36.96 -10.32
N GLU A 181 -2.72 37.01 -11.29
CA GLU A 181 -3.79 36.02 -11.37
C GLU A 181 -3.28 34.64 -11.78
N LEU A 182 -2.24 34.57 -12.62
CA LEU A 182 -1.59 33.29 -12.92
C LEU A 182 -0.87 32.72 -11.69
N GLN A 183 -0.28 33.57 -10.84
CA GLN A 183 0.34 33.16 -9.58
C GLN A 183 -0.71 32.69 -8.56
N LYS A 184 -1.81 33.41 -8.37
CA LYS A 184 -2.94 32.97 -7.53
C LYS A 184 -3.50 31.64 -8.03
N TYR A 185 -3.68 31.49 -9.34
CA TYR A 185 -4.11 30.22 -9.94
C TYR A 185 -3.11 29.08 -9.66
N ASN A 186 -1.80 29.35 -9.65
CA ASN A 186 -0.80 28.36 -9.23
C ASN A 186 -0.96 27.93 -7.76
N GLU A 187 -1.21 28.89 -6.86
CA GLU A 187 -1.43 28.65 -5.44
C GLU A 187 -2.69 27.81 -5.20
N ASP A 188 -3.79 28.16 -5.87
CA ASP A 188 -5.05 27.40 -5.84
C ASP A 188 -4.85 25.97 -6.36
N LEU A 189 -4.11 25.82 -7.46
CA LEU A 189 -3.78 24.51 -7.99
C LEU A 189 -2.92 23.67 -7.05
N ASN A 190 -2.14 24.30 -6.16
CA ASN A 190 -1.35 23.60 -5.13
C ASN A 190 -2.18 23.16 -3.92
N THR A 191 -3.40 23.66 -3.73
CA THR A 191 -4.33 23.15 -2.70
C THR A 191 -4.98 21.82 -3.11
N ARG A 192 -4.96 21.50 -4.41
CA ARG A 192 -5.58 20.28 -4.95
C ARG A 192 -4.77 19.04 -4.59
N SER A 193 -5.47 17.93 -4.36
CA SER A 193 -4.85 16.62 -4.13
C SER A 193 -3.87 16.26 -5.26
N ILE A 194 -2.65 15.84 -4.91
CA ILE A 194 -1.60 15.41 -5.87
C ILE A 194 -2.10 14.29 -6.81
N LYS A 195 -3.16 13.57 -6.43
CA LYS A 195 -3.77 12.48 -7.21
C LYS A 195 -4.87 12.95 -8.16
N SER A 196 -5.26 14.22 -8.17
CA SER A 196 -6.30 14.76 -9.07
C SER A 196 -5.89 14.66 -10.54
N ARG A 197 -6.87 14.41 -11.42
CA ARG A 197 -6.67 14.42 -12.87
C ARG A 197 -7.68 15.37 -13.54
N PRO A 198 -7.25 16.24 -14.48
CA PRO A 198 -5.84 16.51 -14.85
C PRO A 198 -5.04 17.09 -13.67
N THR A 199 -3.72 16.89 -13.70
CA THR A 199 -2.82 17.29 -12.61
C THR A 199 -2.74 18.81 -12.53
N SER A 200 -2.45 19.35 -11.34
CA SER A 200 -2.22 20.79 -11.11
C SER A 200 -1.25 21.40 -12.12
N ARG A 201 -0.09 20.75 -12.31
CA ARG A 201 0.89 21.17 -13.33
C ARG A 201 0.33 21.17 -14.75
N SER A 202 -0.50 20.19 -15.11
CA SER A 202 -1.08 20.12 -16.46
C SER A 202 -2.09 21.23 -16.68
N GLN A 203 -2.92 21.56 -15.68
CA GLN A 203 -3.87 22.65 -15.80
C GLN A 203 -3.17 24.01 -15.88
N TYR A 204 -2.11 24.20 -15.08
CA TYR A 204 -1.29 25.41 -15.14
C TYR A 204 -0.62 25.60 -16.51
N ILE A 205 0.05 24.55 -17.02
CA ILE A 205 0.72 24.59 -18.32
C ILE A 205 -0.28 24.89 -19.45
N ASN A 206 -1.49 24.35 -19.38
CA ASN A 206 -2.50 24.60 -20.41
C ASN A 206 -2.91 26.08 -20.46
N VAL A 207 -3.05 26.75 -19.32
CA VAL A 207 -3.34 28.20 -19.26
C VAL A 207 -2.11 28.99 -19.73
N LYS A 208 -0.92 28.66 -19.20
CA LYS A 208 0.34 29.32 -19.59
C LYS A 208 0.58 29.26 -21.11
N ASN A 209 0.38 28.10 -21.73
CA ASN A 209 0.58 27.95 -23.18
C ASN A 209 -0.42 28.78 -24.00
N ALA A 210 -1.66 28.90 -23.55
CA ALA A 210 -2.65 29.74 -24.23
C ALA A 210 -2.29 31.23 -24.12
N LEU A 211 -1.80 31.67 -22.95
CA LEU A 211 -1.32 33.05 -22.76
C LEU A 211 -0.04 33.31 -23.57
N SER A 212 0.90 32.37 -23.62
CA SER A 212 2.09 32.47 -24.47
C SER A 212 1.73 32.64 -25.94
N MET A 213 0.75 31.87 -26.42
CA MET A 213 0.25 32.02 -27.79
C MET A 213 -0.37 33.40 -28.02
N LEU A 214 -1.15 33.94 -27.08
CA LEU A 214 -1.70 35.29 -27.22
C LEU A 214 -0.61 36.38 -27.23
N ILE A 215 0.49 36.20 -26.49
CA ILE A 215 1.68 37.09 -26.57
C ILE A 215 2.33 36.98 -27.96
N GLU A 216 2.54 35.77 -28.47
CA GLU A 216 3.13 35.53 -29.80
C GLU A 216 2.31 36.17 -30.93
N HIS A 217 0.98 36.20 -30.81
CA HIS A 217 0.07 36.85 -31.77
C HIS A 217 -0.14 38.35 -31.51
N ASN A 218 0.64 38.99 -30.63
CA ASN A 218 0.51 40.41 -30.23
C ASN A 218 -0.89 40.78 -29.69
N MET A 219 -1.58 39.82 -29.07
CA MET A 219 -2.89 40.04 -28.43
C MET A 219 -2.78 40.32 -26.93
N LEU A 220 -1.60 40.05 -26.33
CA LEU A 220 -1.19 40.48 -25.00
C LEU A 220 0.12 41.28 -25.12
N PRO A 221 0.44 42.16 -24.16
CA PRO A 221 1.68 42.93 -24.17
C PRO A 221 2.92 42.02 -24.18
N LYS A 222 3.95 42.37 -24.97
CA LYS A 222 5.16 41.55 -25.16
C LYS A 222 6.02 41.42 -23.90
N ASP A 223 5.91 42.37 -22.99
CA ASP A 223 6.56 42.41 -21.68
C ASP A 223 5.84 41.56 -20.62
N THR A 224 4.74 40.89 -20.97
CA THR A 224 4.00 39.99 -20.06
C THR A 224 4.85 38.79 -19.64
N HIS A 225 5.35 38.80 -18.40
CA HIS A 225 6.11 37.70 -17.83
C HIS A 225 5.18 36.61 -17.26
N LEU A 226 5.22 35.40 -17.84
CA LEU A 226 4.41 34.26 -17.39
C LEU A 226 5.17 33.38 -16.39
N PRO A 227 4.89 33.48 -15.06
CA PRO A 227 5.62 32.72 -14.05
C PRO A 227 5.63 31.20 -14.30
N ASP A 228 6.66 30.52 -13.83
CA ASP A 228 6.73 29.07 -13.89
C ASP A 228 5.89 28.41 -12.80
N PHE A 229 5.38 27.21 -13.10
CA PHE A 229 4.67 26.40 -12.12
C PHE A 229 5.59 26.06 -10.94
N ARG A 230 5.36 26.72 -9.80
CA ARG A 230 6.03 26.44 -8.53
C ARG A 230 5.18 25.51 -7.68
N ARG A 231 5.72 24.34 -7.34
CA ARG A 231 5.07 23.39 -6.44
C ARG A 231 5.38 23.78 -4.99
N LYS A 232 4.35 23.85 -4.13
CA LYS A 232 4.57 24.03 -2.68
C LYS A 232 5.53 22.93 -2.16
N PRO A 233 6.58 23.25 -1.39
CA PRO A 233 7.52 22.24 -0.90
C PRO A 233 6.81 21.29 0.05
N THR A 234 6.48 20.09 -0.44
CA THR A 234 6.02 18.98 0.39
C THR A 234 7.16 18.55 1.31
N LYS A 235 6.98 18.72 2.63
CA LYS A 235 7.59 17.83 3.63
C LYS A 235 7.07 16.41 3.31
N GLU A 236 7.81 15.65 2.50
CA GLU A 236 7.73 14.19 2.35
C GLU A 236 8.57 13.74 1.14
N HIS A 237 9.73 13.16 1.40
CA HIS A 237 10.39 12.29 0.43
C HIS A 237 9.76 10.91 0.50
N ALA A 238 8.85 10.64 -0.44
CA ALA A 238 8.36 9.32 -0.73
C ALA A 238 9.51 8.34 -1.05
N ALA A 239 9.41 7.16 -0.43
CA ALA A 239 10.20 5.95 -0.61
C ALA A 239 10.96 5.84 -1.95
N ARG A 240 12.30 5.86 -1.88
CA ARG A 240 13.13 5.21 -2.90
C ARG A 240 13.04 3.69 -2.71
N PRO A 241 12.99 2.88 -3.79
CA PRO A 241 13.08 1.44 -3.66
C PRO A 241 14.41 1.05 -3.02
N ILE A 242 14.35 0.13 -2.06
CA ILE A 242 15.52 -0.55 -1.47
C ILE A 242 16.35 -1.09 -2.64
N ARG A 243 17.54 -0.54 -2.86
CA ARG A 243 18.55 -1.20 -3.68
C ARG A 243 19.06 -2.39 -2.87
N ARG A 244 19.03 -3.58 -3.47
CA ARG A 244 19.59 -4.79 -2.88
C ARG A 244 21.06 -4.55 -2.49
N PRO A 245 21.56 -5.26 -1.47
CA PRO A 245 22.98 -5.25 -1.21
C PRO A 245 23.77 -5.72 -2.43
N LEU A 246 24.96 -5.16 -2.65
CA LEU A 246 25.91 -5.72 -3.62
C LEU A 246 26.31 -7.13 -3.16
N THR A 247 26.47 -8.05 -4.11
CA THR A 247 27.07 -9.38 -3.86
C THR A 247 28.53 -9.19 -3.41
N ALA A 248 29.09 -10.13 -2.63
CA ALA A 248 30.50 -10.08 -2.21
C ALA A 248 31.45 -9.84 -3.40
N SER A 249 31.20 -10.54 -4.51
CA SER A 249 31.90 -10.36 -5.78
C SER A 249 31.91 -8.91 -6.32
N ALA A 250 30.85 -8.12 -6.12
CA ALA A 250 30.78 -6.73 -6.58
C ALA A 250 31.39 -5.71 -5.58
N ILE A 251 31.65 -6.14 -4.34
CA ILE A 251 32.48 -5.42 -3.38
C ILE A 251 33.95 -5.63 -3.77
N ASP A 252 34.34 -6.87 -4.03
CA ASP A 252 35.72 -7.22 -4.40
C ASP A 252 36.16 -6.58 -5.73
N GLU A 253 35.28 -6.51 -6.73
CA GLU A 253 35.55 -5.82 -8.01
C GLU A 253 35.84 -4.32 -7.82
N LYS A 254 35.16 -3.67 -6.85
CA LYS A 254 35.34 -2.24 -6.56
C LYS A 254 36.53 -1.96 -5.67
N LEU A 255 36.82 -2.86 -4.73
CA LEU A 255 38.05 -2.79 -3.95
C LEU A 255 39.28 -3.01 -4.85
N LYS A 256 39.20 -3.91 -5.84
CA LYS A 256 40.26 -4.13 -6.84
C LYS A 256 40.57 -2.90 -7.70
N HIS A 257 39.62 -2.00 -7.90
CA HIS A 257 39.89 -0.72 -8.58
C HIS A 257 40.76 0.23 -7.74
N MET A 258 40.72 0.11 -6.41
CA MET A 258 41.55 0.92 -5.51
C MET A 258 42.94 0.31 -5.29
N SER A 259 43.07 -1.03 -5.37
CA SER A 259 44.36 -1.72 -5.20
C SER A 259 45.40 -1.37 -6.28
N THR A 260 44.98 -0.84 -7.42
CA THR A 260 45.90 -0.40 -8.49
C THR A 260 46.42 1.03 -8.30
N ARG A 261 45.94 1.75 -7.26
CA ARG A 261 46.24 3.18 -7.06
C ARG A 261 46.69 3.55 -5.65
N LEU A 262 46.37 2.71 -4.66
CA LEU A 262 46.83 2.85 -3.29
C LEU A 262 47.99 1.89 -3.01
N ASP A 263 48.87 2.29 -2.11
CA ASP A 263 49.90 1.41 -1.56
C ASP A 263 49.27 0.15 -0.92
N ALA A 264 50.00 -0.97 -0.95
CA ALA A 264 49.51 -2.27 -0.52
C ALA A 264 49.10 -2.29 0.96
N ASP A 265 49.82 -1.57 1.82
CA ASP A 265 49.55 -1.51 3.26
C ASP A 265 48.33 -0.64 3.56
N VAL A 266 48.21 0.50 2.87
CA VAL A 266 47.04 1.40 2.94
C VAL A 266 45.78 0.70 2.43
N TYR A 267 45.90 -0.01 1.31
CA TYR A 267 44.82 -0.80 0.72
C TYR A 267 44.38 -1.94 1.66
N GLY A 268 45.34 -2.64 2.27
CA GLY A 268 45.07 -3.70 3.25
C GLY A 268 44.27 -3.18 4.44
N LEU A 269 44.67 -2.05 5.02
CA LEU A 269 44.00 -1.43 6.16
C LEU A 269 42.60 -0.90 5.83
N ILE A 270 42.42 -0.25 4.67
CA ILE A 270 41.08 0.19 4.20
C ILE A 270 40.18 -1.02 3.99
N THR A 271 40.72 -2.10 3.41
CA THR A 271 39.96 -3.34 3.16
C THR A 271 39.56 -4.00 4.47
N VAL A 272 40.45 -4.06 5.46
CA VAL A 272 40.15 -4.54 6.81
C VAL A 272 39.10 -3.65 7.46
N HIS A 273 39.24 -2.31 7.41
CA HIS A 273 38.28 -1.38 8.00
C HIS A 273 36.88 -1.55 7.39
N VAL A 274 36.78 -1.60 6.06
CA VAL A 274 35.53 -1.81 5.31
C VAL A 274 34.91 -3.20 5.61
N ARG A 275 35.73 -4.21 5.94
CA ARG A 275 35.29 -5.58 6.27
C ARG A 275 35.11 -5.81 7.78
N SER A 276 35.61 -4.93 8.65
CA SER A 276 35.60 -5.08 10.12
C SER A 276 34.28 -4.61 10.77
N ARG A 277 34.17 -4.85 12.09
CA ARG A 277 32.93 -4.94 12.89
C ARG A 277 31.89 -3.82 12.66
N ALA A 278 30.62 -4.25 12.64
CA ALA A 278 29.40 -3.48 12.94
C ALA A 278 28.87 -2.45 11.91
N ILE A 279 29.48 -2.30 10.73
CA ILE A 279 28.92 -1.44 9.67
C ILE A 279 27.72 -2.15 9.02
N LYS A 280 26.52 -1.53 9.02
CA LYS A 280 25.34 -2.12 8.36
C LYS A 280 25.65 -2.26 6.86
N ALA A 281 25.20 -3.32 6.21
CA ALA A 281 25.48 -3.59 4.77
C ALA A 281 25.23 -2.40 3.82
N ARG A 282 24.32 -1.49 4.20
CA ARG A 282 24.07 -0.24 3.48
C ARG A 282 25.17 0.81 3.68
N GLU A 283 25.65 0.99 4.91
CA GLU A 283 26.76 1.92 5.22
C GLU A 283 28.04 1.48 4.52
N GLN A 284 28.33 0.19 4.54
CA GLN A 284 29.48 -0.39 3.84
C GLN A 284 29.44 -0.06 2.34
N GLN A 285 28.27 -0.15 1.71
CA GLN A 285 28.10 0.19 0.29
C GLN A 285 28.19 1.68 0.00
N GLU A 286 27.73 2.51 0.93
CA GLU A 286 27.81 3.96 0.80
C GLU A 286 29.27 4.40 0.96
N LEU A 287 30.01 3.83 1.92
CA LEU A 287 31.45 4.06 2.13
C LEU A 287 32.28 3.60 0.92
N ILE A 288 32.13 2.35 0.45
CA ILE A 288 32.85 1.85 -0.75
C ILE A 288 32.59 2.76 -1.97
N LYS A 289 31.34 3.23 -2.13
CA LYS A 289 30.99 4.11 -3.24
C LYS A 289 31.67 5.48 -3.11
N ASP A 290 31.75 6.02 -1.90
CA ASP A 290 32.42 7.30 -1.66
C ASP A 290 33.95 7.14 -1.83
N LEU A 291 34.55 6.05 -1.34
CA LEU A 291 35.97 5.73 -1.55
C LEU A 291 36.34 5.65 -3.04
N VAL A 292 35.52 4.95 -3.85
CA VAL A 292 35.70 4.90 -5.31
C VAL A 292 35.50 6.27 -5.97
N THR A 293 34.59 7.11 -5.44
CA THR A 293 34.33 8.44 -5.99
C THR A 293 35.50 9.39 -5.75
N TYR A 294 36.19 9.23 -4.62
CA TYR A 294 37.27 10.11 -4.18
C TYR A 294 38.65 9.46 -4.27
N THR A 295 38.79 8.31 -4.94
CA THR A 295 40.05 7.54 -4.94
C THR A 295 41.24 8.37 -5.39
N GLU A 296 41.13 9.19 -6.43
CA GLU A 296 42.25 10.02 -6.92
C GLU A 296 42.71 11.06 -5.90
N ILE A 297 41.76 11.71 -5.21
CA ILE A 297 42.06 12.69 -4.16
C ILE A 297 42.65 11.99 -2.93
N LEU A 298 42.08 10.84 -2.56
CA LEU A 298 42.54 10.06 -1.41
C LEU A 298 43.92 9.44 -1.67
N CYS A 299 44.25 9.04 -2.91
CA CYS A 299 45.58 8.55 -3.26
C CYS A 299 46.62 9.67 -3.11
N GLU A 300 46.32 10.88 -3.58
CA GLU A 300 47.20 12.04 -3.40
C GLU A 300 47.41 12.34 -1.91
N SER A 301 46.36 12.26 -1.09
CA SER A 301 46.46 12.49 0.35
C SER A 301 47.16 11.39 1.14
N PHE A 302 46.95 10.12 0.80
CA PHE A 302 47.55 9.02 1.56
C PHE A 302 48.96 8.65 1.08
N ASN A 303 49.36 9.09 -0.12
CA ASN A 303 50.71 8.88 -0.64
C ASN A 303 51.60 10.13 -0.51
N SER A 304 51.06 11.30 -0.13
CA SER A 304 51.87 12.48 0.21
C SER A 304 52.08 12.53 1.72
N ASN A 305 53.32 12.64 2.18
CA ASN A 305 53.66 12.89 3.59
C ASN A 305 53.37 14.36 4.00
N ASP A 306 52.33 14.97 3.42
CA ASP A 306 51.98 16.38 3.60
C ASP A 306 50.62 16.48 4.31
N ALA A 307 50.68 16.87 5.58
CA ALA A 307 49.52 17.01 6.45
C ALA A 307 48.56 18.12 6.00
N ASP A 308 49.07 19.20 5.38
CA ASP A 308 48.28 20.33 4.90
C ASP A 308 47.53 19.98 3.62
N VAL A 309 48.20 19.29 2.69
CA VAL A 309 47.55 18.77 1.47
C VAL A 309 46.46 17.77 1.82
N THR A 310 46.72 16.90 2.80
CA THR A 310 45.74 15.91 3.27
C THR A 310 44.55 16.57 3.95
N SER A 311 44.78 17.56 4.82
CA SER A 311 43.72 18.32 5.50
C SER A 311 42.83 19.06 4.49
N ASN A 312 43.43 19.70 3.49
CA ASN A 312 42.71 20.43 2.44
C ASN A 312 41.87 19.49 1.56
N ASN A 313 42.44 18.37 1.12
CA ASN A 313 41.74 17.38 0.31
C ASN A 313 40.56 16.73 1.05
N LEU A 314 40.72 16.42 2.32
CA LEU A 314 39.62 15.93 3.17
C LEU A 314 38.54 17.00 3.34
N ALA A 315 38.90 18.27 3.51
CA ALA A 315 37.94 19.37 3.57
C ALA A 315 37.14 19.51 2.25
N TYR A 316 37.79 19.39 1.09
CA TYR A 316 37.10 19.43 -0.21
C TYR A 316 36.15 18.24 -0.41
N ILE A 317 36.54 17.03 0.01
CA ILE A 317 35.66 15.86 0.01
C ILE A 317 34.41 16.14 0.86
N TYR A 318 34.57 16.75 2.04
CA TYR A 318 33.45 17.08 2.92
C TYR A 318 32.50 18.11 2.31
N ILE A 319 33.04 19.18 1.71
CA ILE A 319 32.26 20.19 1.00
C ILE A 319 31.47 19.54 -0.16
N HIS A 320 32.11 18.66 -0.94
CA HIS A 320 31.46 17.97 -2.05
C HIS A 320 30.35 17.02 -1.58
N VAL A 321 30.55 16.32 -0.46
CA VAL A 321 29.50 15.50 0.17
C VAL A 321 28.31 16.36 0.59
N CYS A 322 28.54 17.55 1.16
CA CYS A 322 27.48 18.48 1.54
C CYS A 322 26.71 19.05 0.35
N GLN A 323 27.40 19.37 -0.74
CA GLN A 323 26.79 19.82 -2.00
C GLN A 323 25.98 18.72 -2.70
N THR A 324 26.41 17.47 -2.57
CA THR A 324 25.81 16.34 -3.30
C THR A 324 24.62 15.69 -2.55
N TYR A 325 24.67 15.65 -1.22
CA TYR A 325 23.75 14.88 -0.39
C TYR A 325 22.97 15.77 0.59
N VAL A 326 21.73 15.38 0.88
CA VAL A 326 20.88 16.05 1.88
C VAL A 326 21.44 15.87 3.30
N PHE A 327 21.19 16.83 4.21
CA PHE A 327 21.74 16.92 5.56
C PHE A 327 21.96 15.57 6.28
N LEU A 328 20.91 14.75 6.49
CA LEU A 328 21.04 13.47 7.20
C LEU A 328 21.96 12.46 6.49
N SER A 329 21.99 12.49 5.16
CA SER A 329 22.86 11.62 4.37
C SER A 329 24.30 12.12 4.35
N ALA A 330 24.51 13.44 4.26
CA ALA A 330 25.81 14.08 4.33
C ALA A 330 26.47 13.84 5.71
N LYS A 331 25.75 14.13 6.80
CA LYS A 331 26.19 13.88 8.19
C LYS A 331 26.68 12.46 8.41
N LYS A 332 25.93 11.48 7.88
CA LYS A 332 26.27 10.07 8.01
C LYS A 332 27.52 9.69 7.20
N ARG A 333 27.61 10.09 5.93
CA ARG A 333 28.77 9.78 5.07
C ARG A 333 30.05 10.41 5.60
N VAL A 334 29.96 11.66 6.06
CA VAL A 334 31.08 12.35 6.70
C VAL A 334 31.54 11.58 7.93
N LYS A 335 30.63 11.15 8.81
CA LYS A 335 30.99 10.34 9.98
C LYS A 335 31.77 9.08 9.62
N GLU A 336 31.32 8.32 8.63
CA GLU A 336 32.00 7.08 8.23
C GLU A 336 33.38 7.36 7.62
N LEU A 337 33.52 8.42 6.84
CA LEU A 337 34.82 8.86 6.32
C LEU A 337 35.76 9.34 7.45
N SER A 338 35.25 10.07 8.44
CA SER A 338 36.04 10.47 9.62
C SER A 338 36.57 9.26 10.38
N LEU A 339 35.72 8.25 10.61
CA LEU A 339 36.11 7.03 11.32
C LEU A 339 37.19 6.23 10.58
N LEU A 340 37.15 6.21 9.24
CA LEU A 340 38.20 5.60 8.45
C LEU A 340 39.53 6.36 8.61
N VAL A 341 39.51 7.70 8.52
CA VAL A 341 40.73 8.50 8.67
C VAL A 341 41.29 8.40 10.09
N GLU A 342 40.44 8.46 11.12
CA GLU A 342 40.82 8.21 12.52
C GLU A 342 41.50 6.84 12.68
N HIS A 343 41.01 5.81 11.98
CA HIS A 343 41.63 4.48 11.99
C HIS A 343 42.99 4.45 11.30
N LEU A 344 43.17 5.19 10.20
CA LEU A 344 44.45 5.29 9.51
C LEU A 344 45.49 6.07 10.32
N ILE A 345 45.07 7.10 11.07
CA ILE A 345 45.92 7.84 12.02
C ILE A 345 46.40 6.90 13.14
N GLN A 346 45.47 6.14 13.75
CA GLN A 346 45.81 5.16 14.79
C GLN A 346 46.80 4.08 14.34
N LYS A 347 46.94 3.87 13.03
CA LYS A 347 47.85 2.90 12.43
C LYS A 347 49.13 3.53 11.88
N GLY A 348 49.34 4.84 12.09
CA GLY A 348 50.57 5.54 11.70
C GLY A 348 50.73 5.75 10.20
N ILE A 349 49.67 5.59 9.40
CA ILE A 349 49.68 5.80 7.95
C ILE A 349 49.45 7.27 7.60
N VAL A 350 48.68 7.96 8.45
CA VAL A 350 48.25 9.34 8.26
C VAL A 350 48.74 10.13 9.47
N ASP A 351 49.38 11.27 9.22
CA ASP A 351 49.94 12.13 10.27
C ASP A 351 48.88 12.52 11.33
N GLU A 352 49.26 12.46 12.60
CA GLU A 352 48.42 12.84 13.73
C GLU A 352 48.09 14.34 13.76
N PHE A 353 48.90 15.17 13.08
CA PHE A 353 48.70 16.62 13.00
C PHE A 353 47.65 17.07 11.96
N ILE A 354 46.97 16.14 11.28
CA ILE A 354 45.96 16.47 10.26
C ILE A 354 44.70 17.08 10.89
N SER A 355 44.28 18.22 10.34
CA SER A 355 43.07 18.93 10.74
C SER A 355 41.84 18.27 10.12
N LEU A 356 41.19 17.38 10.88
CA LEU A 356 39.92 16.79 10.47
C LEU A 356 38.79 17.85 10.50
N PRO A 357 37.95 17.94 9.45
CA PRO A 357 36.83 18.86 9.48
C PRO A 357 35.87 18.51 10.62
N LYS A 358 35.40 19.53 11.36
CA LYS A 358 34.49 19.35 12.50
C LYS A 358 33.25 18.55 12.10
N ARG A 359 32.85 17.61 12.96
CA ARG A 359 31.63 16.79 12.78
C ARG A 359 30.42 17.71 12.69
N MET A 360 29.53 17.46 11.73
CA MET A 360 28.31 18.27 11.55
C MET A 360 27.22 17.85 12.54
N HIS A 361 26.84 18.78 13.43
CA HIS A 361 25.81 18.59 14.44
C HIS A 361 24.49 19.26 14.07
N SER A 362 24.54 20.40 13.37
CA SER A 362 23.37 21.23 13.03
C SER A 362 23.12 21.41 11.52
N ALA A 363 21.90 21.80 11.16
CA ALA A 363 21.56 22.13 9.76
C ALA A 363 22.23 23.43 9.28
N ALA A 364 22.53 24.36 10.20
CA ALA A 364 23.23 25.60 9.91
C ALA A 364 24.69 25.35 9.48
N GLU A 365 25.40 24.47 10.20
CA GLU A 365 26.76 24.03 9.81
C GLU A 365 26.78 23.35 8.43
N TYR A 366 25.73 22.58 8.11
CA TYR A 366 25.60 21.94 6.81
C TYR A 366 25.40 22.93 5.66
N GLU A 367 24.50 23.92 5.81
CA GLU A 367 24.31 24.92 4.74
C GLU A 367 25.55 25.83 4.61
N SER A 368 26.21 26.18 5.72
CA SER A 368 27.49 26.91 5.69
C SER A 368 28.59 26.12 4.96
N CYS A 369 28.74 24.83 5.25
CA CYS A 369 29.71 23.95 4.57
C CYS A 369 29.37 23.79 3.07
N LYS A 370 28.10 23.64 2.74
CA LYS A 370 27.61 23.49 1.36
C LYS A 370 27.81 24.74 0.50
N ALA A 371 27.82 25.92 1.11
CA ALA A 371 28.05 27.20 0.42
C ALA A 371 29.52 27.44 0.05
N LYS A 372 30.47 26.68 0.63
CA LYS A 372 31.90 26.79 0.30
C LYS A 372 32.19 26.28 -1.12
N THR A 373 33.15 26.91 -1.78
CA THR A 373 33.58 26.57 -3.14
C THR A 373 34.68 25.51 -3.13
N ILE A 374 34.71 24.67 -4.18
CA ILE A 374 35.76 23.66 -4.40
C ILE A 374 36.55 24.09 -5.64
N PRO A 375 37.89 24.09 -5.59
CA PRO A 375 38.71 24.41 -6.76
C PRO A 375 38.41 23.48 -7.96
N ALA A 376 38.39 24.04 -9.17
CA ALA A 376 38.08 23.29 -10.39
C ALA A 376 39.03 22.09 -10.62
N LYS A 377 40.32 22.27 -10.35
CA LYS A 377 41.35 21.21 -10.41
C LYS A 377 41.04 20.02 -9.49
N VAL A 378 40.40 20.26 -8.34
CA VAL A 378 40.01 19.21 -7.40
C VAL A 378 38.71 18.54 -7.87
N LEU A 379 37.75 19.31 -8.40
CA LEU A 379 36.51 18.77 -8.98
C LEU A 379 36.76 17.82 -10.16
N GLU A 380 37.80 18.06 -10.95
CA GLU A 380 38.23 17.18 -12.06
C GLU A 380 38.74 15.81 -11.58
N LYS A 381 39.37 15.76 -10.40
CA LYS A 381 39.82 14.52 -9.74
C LYS A 381 38.69 13.75 -9.03
N ILE A 382 37.49 14.32 -8.90
CA ILE A 382 36.34 13.61 -8.33
C ILE A 382 35.68 12.80 -9.44
N ALA A 383 35.64 11.48 -9.29
CA ALA A 383 34.99 10.56 -10.22
C ALA A 383 33.44 10.72 -10.17
N THR A 384 32.93 11.80 -10.78
CA THR A 384 31.50 12.04 -10.87
C THR A 384 30.89 11.18 -11.96
N LYS A 385 30.05 10.20 -11.58
CA LYS A 385 29.25 9.47 -12.57
C LYS A 385 28.40 10.49 -13.33
N PRO A 386 28.58 10.68 -14.65
CA PRO A 386 27.82 11.67 -15.39
C PRO A 386 26.34 11.37 -15.22
N SER A 387 25.55 12.42 -15.06
CA SER A 387 24.10 12.26 -14.97
C SER A 387 23.61 11.47 -16.19
N GLY A 388 22.55 10.67 -16.04
CA GLY A 388 22.01 9.92 -17.18
C GLY A 388 21.55 10.80 -18.35
N GLN A 389 21.43 12.12 -18.14
CA GLN A 389 21.27 13.10 -19.22
C GLN A 389 22.61 13.48 -19.87
N LYS A 390 23.64 13.78 -19.06
CA LYS A 390 24.97 14.17 -19.56
C LYS A 390 25.58 13.03 -20.38
N LEU A 391 25.54 11.80 -19.87
CA LEU A 391 25.99 10.61 -20.60
C LEU A 391 25.24 10.44 -21.94
N PHE A 392 23.92 10.60 -21.90
CA PHE A 392 23.09 10.50 -23.11
C PHE A 392 23.44 11.58 -24.15
N ASN A 393 23.59 12.83 -23.73
CA ASN A 393 23.95 13.92 -24.63
C ASN A 393 25.36 13.74 -25.20
N ASN A 394 26.32 13.26 -24.39
CA ASN A 394 27.67 12.97 -24.85
C ASN A 394 27.66 11.87 -25.91
N THR A 395 26.97 10.76 -25.65
CA THR A 395 26.81 9.65 -26.63
C THR A 395 26.15 10.13 -27.92
N LEU A 396 25.11 10.96 -27.85
CA LEU A 396 24.50 11.52 -29.07
C LEU A 396 25.48 12.38 -29.87
N ARG A 397 26.34 13.16 -29.21
CA ARG A 397 27.35 13.98 -29.88
C ARG A 397 28.47 13.15 -30.50
N SER A 398 28.87 12.07 -29.85
CA SER A 398 29.97 11.22 -30.33
C SER A 398 29.55 10.19 -31.37
N CYS A 399 28.29 9.71 -31.31
CA CYS A 399 27.85 8.54 -32.08
C CYS A 399 26.85 8.87 -33.19
N CYS A 400 26.40 10.12 -33.35
CA CYS A 400 25.34 10.49 -34.30
C CYS A 400 25.64 11.81 -35.02
N SER A 401 25.07 11.99 -36.21
CA SER A 401 25.03 13.30 -36.87
C SER A 401 24.16 14.29 -36.09
N LEU A 402 24.39 15.60 -36.28
CA LEU A 402 23.67 16.66 -35.56
C LEU A 402 22.13 16.52 -35.69
N LYS A 403 21.65 16.19 -36.90
CA LYS A 403 20.22 16.01 -37.19
C LYS A 403 19.63 14.81 -36.44
N ILE A 404 20.33 13.67 -36.44
CA ILE A 404 19.91 12.45 -35.73
C ILE A 404 19.96 12.66 -34.21
N ALA A 405 21.02 13.26 -33.70
CA ALA A 405 21.19 13.59 -32.29
C ALA A 405 20.03 14.45 -31.77
N LYS A 406 19.66 15.51 -32.52
CA LYS A 406 18.53 16.37 -32.18
C LYS A 406 17.22 15.59 -32.12
N ARG A 407 16.92 14.76 -33.13
CA ARG A 407 15.67 14.00 -33.20
C ARG A 407 15.55 12.95 -32.09
N LEU A 408 16.62 12.23 -31.79
CA LEU A 408 16.65 11.26 -30.68
C LEU A 408 16.47 11.94 -29.32
N ALA A 409 17.07 13.12 -29.14
CA ALA A 409 16.91 13.91 -27.92
C ALA A 409 15.45 14.38 -27.74
N GLU A 410 14.82 14.90 -28.79
CA GLU A 410 13.40 15.28 -28.80
C GLU A 410 12.49 14.09 -28.49
N HIS A 411 12.73 12.95 -29.15
CA HIS A 411 11.97 11.72 -28.91
C HIS A 411 12.03 11.32 -27.43
N VAL A 412 13.23 11.26 -26.84
CA VAL A 412 13.40 10.90 -25.42
C VAL A 412 12.80 11.96 -24.48
N ASN A 413 12.85 13.24 -24.84
CA ASN A 413 12.33 14.33 -24.02
C ASN A 413 10.80 14.46 -24.07
N SER A 414 10.15 13.91 -25.10
CA SER A 414 8.69 13.80 -25.20
C SER A 414 8.08 12.94 -24.08
N PHE A 415 8.85 12.00 -23.52
CA PHE A 415 8.41 11.18 -22.40
C PHE A 415 8.49 11.92 -21.05
N LYS A 416 7.67 11.48 -20.09
CA LYS A 416 7.63 12.04 -18.72
C LYS A 416 8.99 11.94 -18.05
N ALA A 417 9.39 12.95 -17.28
CA ALA A 417 10.72 13.02 -16.64
C ALA A 417 11.15 11.73 -15.90
N ARG A 418 10.22 11.06 -15.20
CA ARG A 418 10.47 9.79 -14.49
C ARG A 418 10.73 8.59 -15.39
N GLU A 419 10.23 8.62 -16.63
CA GLU A 419 10.31 7.56 -17.64
C GLU A 419 11.52 7.76 -18.56
N ARG A 420 12.01 9.00 -18.75
CA ARG A 420 13.17 9.30 -19.63
C ARG A 420 14.38 8.42 -19.35
N LYS A 421 14.64 8.08 -18.08
CA LYS A 421 15.75 7.20 -17.69
C LYS A 421 15.68 5.80 -18.33
N SER A 422 14.49 5.22 -18.50
CA SER A 422 14.32 3.92 -19.16
C SER A 422 14.45 3.97 -20.68
N HIS A 423 14.42 5.15 -21.29
CA HIS A 423 14.67 5.34 -22.72
C HIS A 423 16.14 5.67 -23.00
N ARG A 424 16.77 6.53 -22.17
CA ARG A 424 18.18 6.94 -22.34
C ARG A 424 19.13 5.76 -22.25
N LYS A 425 19.01 4.93 -21.21
CA LYS A 425 19.99 3.88 -20.95
C LYS A 425 20.08 2.86 -22.10
N PRO A 426 18.98 2.27 -22.59
CA PRO A 426 19.04 1.34 -23.73
C PRO A 426 19.58 2.01 -25.00
N LEU A 427 19.20 3.27 -25.25
CA LEU A 427 19.67 4.01 -26.42
C LEU A 427 21.17 4.27 -26.36
N VAL A 428 21.71 4.69 -25.21
CA VAL A 428 23.16 4.88 -25.02
C VAL A 428 23.93 3.59 -25.31
N GLU A 429 23.46 2.47 -24.76
CA GLU A 429 24.11 1.18 -24.95
C GLU A 429 24.11 0.75 -26.42
N PHE A 430 22.97 0.89 -27.10
CA PHE A 430 22.87 0.56 -28.52
C PHE A 430 23.71 1.49 -29.40
N LEU A 431 23.66 2.81 -29.16
CA LEU A 431 24.41 3.80 -29.95
C LEU A 431 25.91 3.61 -29.82
N ASN A 432 26.43 3.34 -28.62
CA ASN A 432 27.83 3.01 -28.44
C ASN A 432 28.22 1.71 -29.16
N GLN A 433 27.34 0.70 -29.17
CA GLN A 433 27.58 -0.57 -29.87
C GLN A 433 27.67 -0.34 -31.39
N ILE A 434 26.67 0.31 -31.99
CA ILE A 434 26.62 0.48 -33.44
C ILE A 434 27.69 1.46 -33.95
N SER A 435 28.00 2.52 -33.20
CA SER A 435 29.03 3.48 -33.59
C SER A 435 30.45 2.91 -33.52
N ALA A 436 30.67 1.90 -32.67
CA ALA A 436 31.95 1.19 -32.61
C ALA A 436 32.20 0.34 -33.86
N ILE A 437 31.14 -0.08 -34.55
CA ILE A 437 31.23 -0.85 -35.80
C ILE A 437 31.39 0.08 -37.01
N HIS A 438 30.63 1.19 -37.06
CA HIS A 438 30.75 2.14 -38.17
C HIS A 438 30.41 3.57 -37.71
N SER A 439 31.30 4.53 -37.98
CA SER A 439 31.14 5.94 -37.57
C SER A 439 29.93 6.62 -38.22
N LYS A 440 29.64 6.27 -39.48
CA LYS A 440 28.44 6.71 -40.23
C LYS A 440 27.37 5.62 -40.36
N TRP A 441 27.16 4.83 -39.31
CA TRP A 441 26.22 3.69 -39.33
C TRP A 441 24.82 4.03 -39.85
N TYR A 442 24.39 5.28 -39.72
CA TYR A 442 23.08 5.78 -40.14
C TYR A 442 22.87 5.83 -41.67
N GLU A 443 23.93 5.67 -42.46
CA GLU A 443 23.87 5.54 -43.93
C GLU A 443 23.72 4.09 -44.40
N HIS A 444 23.79 3.10 -43.50
CA HIS A 444 23.91 1.68 -43.84
C HIS A 444 22.79 0.81 -43.23
N PRO A 445 21.68 0.57 -43.97
CA PRO A 445 20.53 -0.20 -43.51
C PRO A 445 20.86 -1.59 -42.96
N ARG A 446 21.76 -2.32 -43.64
CA ARG A 446 22.19 -3.68 -43.25
C ARG A 446 22.95 -3.69 -41.91
N ILE A 447 23.75 -2.66 -41.63
CA ILE A 447 24.49 -2.53 -40.36
C ILE A 447 23.49 -2.30 -39.22
N ILE A 448 22.50 -1.43 -39.43
CA ILE A 448 21.44 -1.15 -38.45
C ILE A 448 20.67 -2.43 -38.10
N GLN A 449 20.26 -3.19 -39.12
CA GLN A 449 19.53 -4.44 -38.93
C GLN A 449 20.36 -5.50 -38.18
N GLY A 450 21.63 -5.69 -38.59
CA GLY A 450 22.53 -6.65 -37.95
C GLY A 450 22.82 -6.31 -36.49
N GLU A 451 23.12 -5.05 -36.18
CA GLU A 451 23.45 -4.62 -34.83
C GLU A 451 22.22 -4.59 -33.91
N LEU A 452 21.01 -4.32 -34.44
CA LEU A 452 19.77 -4.49 -33.68
C LEU A 452 19.55 -5.96 -33.29
N LEU A 453 19.83 -6.92 -34.17
CA LEU A 453 19.73 -8.35 -33.85
C LEU A 453 20.73 -8.77 -32.77
N LYS A 454 21.99 -8.32 -32.86
CA LYS A 454 23.02 -8.58 -31.83
C LYS A 454 22.65 -7.94 -30.49
N TYR A 455 22.16 -6.70 -30.50
CA TYR A 455 21.71 -6.01 -29.28
C TYR A 455 20.52 -6.75 -28.64
N ARG A 456 19.57 -7.23 -29.43
CA ARG A 456 18.45 -8.05 -28.95
C ARG A 456 18.93 -9.32 -28.25
N GLY A 457 19.89 -10.03 -28.84
CA GLY A 457 20.50 -11.23 -28.27
C GLY A 457 21.24 -10.95 -26.96
N SER A 458 22.07 -9.90 -26.94
CA SER A 458 22.88 -9.55 -25.76
C SER A 458 22.04 -9.13 -24.55
N LEU A 459 20.84 -8.58 -24.76
CA LEU A 459 19.93 -8.23 -23.68
C LEU A 459 19.46 -9.45 -22.87
N LEU A 460 19.28 -10.61 -23.50
CA LEU A 460 18.82 -11.83 -22.82
C LEU A 460 19.88 -12.43 -21.89
N ASN A 461 21.17 -12.20 -22.17
CA ASN A 461 22.27 -12.68 -21.33
C ASN A 461 22.32 -11.99 -19.96
N ARG A 462 21.79 -10.76 -19.86
CA ARG A 462 21.92 -9.90 -18.66
C ARG A 462 20.60 -9.42 -18.06
N LEU A 463 19.48 -9.53 -18.76
CA LEU A 463 18.16 -9.06 -18.30
C LEU A 463 17.10 -10.16 -18.39
N THR A 464 16.10 -10.07 -17.51
CA THR A 464 14.88 -10.87 -17.66
C THR A 464 14.18 -10.53 -18.97
N ARG A 465 13.56 -11.51 -19.64
CA ARG A 465 12.90 -11.35 -20.96
C ARG A 465 11.93 -10.17 -21.06
N ASN A 466 11.18 -9.85 -19.99
CA ASN A 466 10.29 -8.68 -19.97
C ASN A 466 11.04 -7.33 -19.96
N SER A 467 12.18 -7.27 -19.27
CA SER A 467 13.05 -6.09 -19.28
C SER A 467 13.79 -5.99 -20.60
N ALA A 468 14.32 -7.10 -21.13
CA ALA A 468 14.92 -7.16 -22.46
C ALA A 468 13.92 -6.71 -23.56
N TYR A 469 12.69 -7.21 -23.51
CA TYR A 469 11.61 -6.83 -24.43
C TYR A 469 11.39 -5.31 -24.43
N ARG A 470 11.23 -4.72 -23.24
CA ARG A 470 10.97 -3.28 -23.10
C ARG A 470 12.17 -2.46 -23.55
N ASP A 471 13.37 -2.84 -23.14
CA ASP A 471 14.59 -2.08 -23.42
C ASP A 471 14.92 -2.16 -24.93
N PHE A 472 14.73 -3.32 -25.58
CA PHE A 472 14.79 -3.45 -27.04
C PHE A 472 13.69 -2.64 -27.75
N GLN A 473 12.44 -2.69 -27.26
CA GLN A 473 11.34 -1.91 -27.87
C GLN A 473 11.63 -0.41 -27.84
N ASN A 474 12.23 0.09 -26.75
CA ASN A 474 12.59 1.50 -26.65
C ASN A 474 13.62 1.91 -27.71
N VAL A 475 14.59 1.05 -28.01
CA VAL A 475 15.56 1.28 -29.09
C VAL A 475 14.88 1.17 -30.46
N LYS A 476 14.10 0.11 -30.71
CA LYS A 476 13.36 -0.08 -31.97
C LYS A 476 12.47 1.12 -32.30
N ASN A 477 11.73 1.64 -31.32
CA ASN A 477 10.87 2.81 -31.51
C ASN A 477 11.68 4.07 -31.85
N ALA A 478 12.84 4.25 -31.22
CA ALA A 478 13.69 5.40 -31.50
C ALA A 478 14.28 5.35 -32.91
N ILE A 479 14.67 4.17 -33.40
CA ILE A 479 15.12 3.98 -34.79
C ILE A 479 13.95 4.15 -35.79
N SER A 480 12.75 3.63 -35.47
CA SER A 480 11.53 3.86 -36.27
C SER A 480 11.26 5.36 -36.47
N VAL A 481 11.40 6.16 -35.41
CA VAL A 481 11.22 7.62 -35.50
C VAL A 481 12.23 8.26 -36.46
N LEU A 482 13.46 7.75 -36.54
CA LEU A 482 14.45 8.27 -37.49
C LEU A 482 14.10 7.91 -38.94
N ILE A 483 13.59 6.70 -39.19
CA ILE A 483 13.10 6.27 -40.52
C ILE A 483 11.88 7.12 -40.91
N GLU A 484 10.90 7.27 -40.03
CA GLU A 484 9.68 8.07 -40.26
C GLU A 484 9.97 9.54 -40.61
N HIS A 485 11.12 10.08 -40.16
CA HIS A 485 11.53 11.46 -40.41
C HIS A 485 12.59 11.57 -41.53
N ASN A 486 12.78 10.53 -42.34
CA ASN A 486 13.75 10.47 -43.44
C ASN A 486 15.19 10.76 -43.00
N LEU A 487 15.55 10.45 -41.74
CA LEU A 487 16.91 10.57 -41.21
C LEU A 487 17.70 9.26 -41.29
N LEU A 488 17.01 8.16 -41.60
CA LEU A 488 17.57 6.87 -41.97
C LEU A 488 16.91 6.42 -43.30
N PRO A 489 17.59 5.56 -44.08
CA PRO A 489 17.02 5.04 -45.33
C PRO A 489 15.71 4.26 -45.09
N GLN A 490 14.72 4.45 -45.96
CA GLN A 490 13.39 3.83 -45.86
C GLN A 490 13.41 2.30 -46.02
N ASP A 491 14.44 1.77 -46.67
CA ASP A 491 14.70 0.32 -46.82
C ASP A 491 15.30 -0.33 -45.55
N THR A 492 15.47 0.43 -44.46
CA THR A 492 15.95 -0.10 -43.18
C THR A 492 14.91 -1.00 -42.51
N HIS A 493 15.08 -2.32 -42.65
CA HIS A 493 14.19 -3.31 -42.06
C HIS A 493 14.45 -3.51 -40.55
N LEU A 494 13.45 -3.19 -39.71
CA LEU A 494 13.56 -3.35 -38.25
C LEU A 494 13.17 -4.77 -37.79
N PRO A 495 14.08 -5.53 -37.16
CA PRO A 495 13.78 -6.89 -36.74
C PRO A 495 12.65 -6.94 -35.70
N ASP A 496 11.94 -8.06 -35.67
CA ASP A 496 10.90 -8.29 -34.67
C ASP A 496 11.42 -8.27 -33.24
N ASN A 497 10.56 -7.84 -32.33
CA ASN A 497 10.90 -7.91 -30.91
C ASN A 497 10.77 -9.36 -30.42
N LEU A 498 11.38 -9.64 -29.28
CA LEU A 498 11.17 -10.87 -28.52
C LEU A 498 9.66 -11.14 -28.36
N ARG A 499 9.21 -12.39 -28.54
CA ARG A 499 7.84 -12.77 -28.19
C ARG A 499 7.57 -12.37 -26.74
N LYS A 500 6.50 -11.59 -26.50
CA LYS A 500 6.02 -11.31 -25.13
C LYS A 500 5.70 -12.65 -24.47
N LEU A 501 6.26 -12.88 -23.29
CA LEU A 501 5.76 -13.96 -22.44
C LEU A 501 4.30 -13.65 -22.12
N THR A 502 3.38 -14.47 -22.63
CA THR A 502 1.96 -14.47 -22.24
C THR A 502 1.81 -14.86 -20.76
N ASN A 503 2.74 -15.66 -20.25
CA ASN A 503 2.92 -15.86 -18.82
C ASN A 503 3.62 -14.63 -18.22
N VAL A 504 2.84 -13.74 -17.61
CA VAL A 504 3.32 -12.60 -16.81
C VAL A 504 4.01 -13.06 -15.51
N GLU A 505 4.33 -14.35 -15.39
CA GLU A 505 5.08 -14.97 -14.32
C GLU A 505 6.51 -14.43 -14.39
N LYS A 506 6.77 -13.42 -13.55
CA LYS A 506 8.14 -13.14 -13.17
C LYS A 506 8.59 -14.40 -12.43
N VAL A 507 9.52 -15.18 -13.00
CA VAL A 507 10.28 -16.17 -12.24
C VAL A 507 10.76 -15.45 -10.98
N ARG A 508 10.28 -15.93 -9.82
CA ARG A 508 10.54 -15.26 -8.55
C ARG A 508 12.00 -15.54 -8.22
N LYS A 509 12.80 -14.50 -8.03
CA LYS A 509 14.24 -14.62 -7.72
C LYS A 509 14.53 -15.26 -6.36
N GLU A 510 13.51 -15.40 -5.52
CA GLU A 510 13.63 -15.84 -4.12
C GLU A 510 12.41 -16.70 -3.78
N ASN A 511 12.64 -17.79 -3.03
CA ASN A 511 11.60 -18.66 -2.52
C ASN A 511 10.56 -17.84 -1.73
N PRO A 512 9.30 -17.77 -2.18
CA PRO A 512 8.26 -17.01 -1.50
C PRO A 512 7.60 -17.77 -0.35
N LEU A 513 8.00 -19.02 -0.10
CA LEU A 513 7.49 -19.85 0.97
C LEU A 513 8.45 -19.84 2.16
N ILE A 514 7.93 -20.18 3.34
CA ILE A 514 8.73 -20.56 4.51
C ILE A 514 8.98 -22.08 4.46
N ALA A 515 9.62 -22.50 3.38
CA ALA A 515 10.08 -23.87 3.15
C ALA A 515 11.54 -23.84 2.70
N GLN A 516 12.30 -24.90 2.99
CA GLN A 516 13.69 -25.06 2.54
C GLN A 516 13.73 -25.28 1.03
N VAL A 517 12.78 -26.04 0.50
CA VAL A 517 12.67 -26.33 -0.94
C VAL A 517 12.09 -25.12 -1.69
N ASP A 518 12.82 -24.65 -2.71
CA ASP A 518 12.31 -23.63 -3.64
C ASP A 518 11.56 -24.26 -4.81
N LEU A 519 10.23 -24.34 -4.68
CA LEU A 519 9.33 -24.86 -5.71
C LEU A 519 9.27 -24.00 -6.98
N TYR A 520 9.88 -22.81 -6.97
CA TYR A 520 9.92 -21.89 -8.10
C TYR A 520 11.27 -21.92 -8.84
N ASP A 521 12.24 -22.70 -8.35
CA ASP A 521 13.49 -22.98 -9.06
C ASP A 521 13.29 -24.13 -10.06
N GLU A 522 13.27 -23.79 -11.35
CA GLU A 522 13.05 -24.77 -12.41
C GLU A 522 14.21 -25.75 -12.58
N THR A 523 15.42 -25.39 -12.12
CA THR A 523 16.62 -26.22 -12.27
C THR A 523 16.64 -27.44 -11.34
N ARG A 524 15.88 -27.36 -10.23
CA ARG A 524 15.80 -28.43 -9.21
C ARG A 524 14.59 -29.34 -9.38
N ARG A 525 13.88 -29.28 -10.51
CA ARG A 525 12.64 -30.06 -10.74
C ARG A 525 12.85 -31.58 -10.76
N GLN A 526 14.04 -32.05 -11.14
CA GLN A 526 14.34 -33.48 -11.28
C GLN A 526 14.79 -34.14 -9.96
N SER A 527 15.09 -33.38 -8.91
CA SER A 527 15.63 -33.91 -7.66
C SER A 527 14.58 -34.50 -6.69
N TYR A 528 13.32 -34.59 -7.09
CA TYR A 528 12.23 -35.07 -6.22
C TYR A 528 11.79 -36.48 -6.66
N VAL A 529 12.36 -37.49 -6.02
CA VAL A 529 12.25 -38.91 -6.43
C VAL A 529 10.84 -39.48 -6.20
N ASP A 530 10.17 -39.09 -5.10
CA ASP A 530 8.82 -39.56 -4.78
C ASP A 530 7.80 -38.42 -4.61
N THR A 531 6.80 -38.38 -5.49
CA THR A 531 5.81 -37.29 -5.55
C THR A 531 4.89 -37.21 -4.31
N PRO A 532 4.30 -38.32 -3.82
CA PRO A 532 3.45 -38.30 -2.63
C PRO A 532 4.22 -37.94 -1.35
N THR A 533 5.40 -38.52 -1.13
CA THR A 533 6.24 -38.19 0.04
C THR A 533 6.65 -36.72 0.01
N PHE A 534 7.07 -36.21 -1.15
CA PHE A 534 7.40 -34.80 -1.32
C PHE A 534 6.25 -33.85 -0.96
N ILE A 535 5.03 -34.15 -1.42
CA ILE A 535 3.83 -33.35 -1.12
C ILE A 535 3.54 -33.36 0.39
N GLN A 536 3.69 -34.52 1.05
CA GLN A 536 3.48 -34.64 2.50
C GLN A 536 4.56 -33.90 3.30
N ASP A 537 5.83 -34.05 2.93
CA ASP A 537 6.95 -33.37 3.58
C ASP A 537 6.82 -31.86 3.47
N LEU A 538 6.50 -31.35 2.28
CA LEU A 538 6.24 -29.92 2.07
C LEU A 538 5.05 -29.44 2.90
N LYS A 539 3.95 -30.21 2.95
CA LYS A 539 2.77 -29.89 3.76
C LYS A 539 3.13 -29.83 5.24
N ALA A 540 3.88 -30.81 5.74
CA ALA A 540 4.33 -30.90 7.12
C ALA A 540 5.28 -29.75 7.49
N GLU A 541 6.25 -29.45 6.63
CA GLU A 541 7.21 -28.35 6.82
C GLU A 541 6.49 -27.00 6.89
N LEU A 542 5.62 -26.70 5.92
CA LEU A 542 4.85 -25.45 5.91
C LEU A 542 3.97 -25.34 7.16
N SER A 543 3.30 -26.43 7.56
CA SER A 543 2.46 -26.46 8.77
C SER A 543 3.29 -26.19 10.02
N LYS A 544 4.43 -26.88 10.18
CA LYS A 544 5.35 -26.72 11.33
C LYS A 544 5.85 -25.29 11.43
N ASN A 545 6.40 -24.74 10.35
CA ASN A 545 6.97 -23.39 10.33
C ASN A 545 5.90 -22.31 10.59
N LEU A 546 4.68 -22.48 10.07
CA LEU A 546 3.56 -21.56 10.34
C LEU A 546 3.13 -21.62 11.81
N LYS A 547 2.94 -22.84 12.35
CA LYS A 547 2.53 -23.04 13.76
C LYS A 547 3.52 -22.43 14.75
N LEU A 548 4.83 -22.60 14.52
CA LEU A 548 5.87 -22.01 15.37
C LEU A 548 5.81 -20.48 15.38
N LEU A 549 5.70 -19.85 14.19
CA LEU A 549 5.57 -18.39 14.11
C LEU A 549 4.29 -17.88 14.79
N VAL A 550 3.17 -18.60 14.63
CA VAL A 550 1.89 -18.24 15.25
C VAL A 550 1.98 -18.41 16.76
N LYS A 551 2.56 -19.52 17.27
CA LYS A 551 2.78 -19.77 18.70
C LYS A 551 3.60 -18.65 19.36
N GLU A 552 4.72 -18.27 18.75
CA GLU A 552 5.54 -17.16 19.26
C GLU A 552 4.80 -15.83 19.24
N ALA A 553 4.03 -15.56 18.18
CA ALA A 553 3.20 -14.36 18.12
C ALA A 553 2.10 -14.37 19.20
N GLN A 554 1.42 -15.49 19.39
CA GLN A 554 0.37 -15.69 20.41
C GLN A 554 0.89 -15.43 21.81
N ASN A 555 2.06 -15.98 22.15
CA ASN A 555 2.73 -15.75 23.44
C ASN A 555 3.04 -14.27 23.70
N ILE A 556 3.48 -13.54 22.67
CA ILE A 556 3.78 -12.10 22.76
C ILE A 556 2.49 -11.29 22.96
N VAL A 557 1.43 -11.60 22.21
CA VAL A 557 0.14 -10.91 22.34
C VAL A 557 -0.46 -11.15 23.73
N TYR A 558 -0.46 -12.41 24.19
CA TYR A 558 -0.95 -12.79 25.52
C TYR A 558 -0.24 -12.00 26.62
N LYS A 559 1.10 -12.06 26.67
CA LYS A 559 1.90 -11.35 27.69
C LYS A 559 1.69 -9.84 27.65
N GLY A 560 1.64 -9.26 26.45
CA GLY A 560 1.43 -7.82 26.27
C GLY A 560 0.04 -7.36 26.72
N TYR A 561 -1.00 -8.13 26.39
CA TYR A 561 -2.38 -7.82 26.79
C TYR A 561 -2.61 -8.00 28.30
N HIS A 562 -2.06 -9.05 28.91
CA HIS A 562 -2.16 -9.22 30.37
C HIS A 562 -1.48 -8.09 31.14
N LYS A 563 -0.32 -7.61 30.68
CA LYS A 563 0.29 -6.40 31.27
C LYS A 563 -0.63 -5.19 31.17
N PHE A 564 -1.21 -4.95 29.99
CA PHE A 564 -2.17 -3.87 29.79
C PHE A 564 -3.33 -3.92 30.79
N LEU A 565 -3.88 -5.11 31.06
CA LEU A 565 -4.96 -5.30 32.05
C LEU A 565 -4.52 -5.03 33.50
N THR A 566 -3.27 -5.31 33.86
CA THR A 566 -2.77 -5.11 35.24
C THR A 566 -2.50 -3.64 35.60
N LYS A 567 -2.51 -2.73 34.62
CA LYS A 567 -2.14 -1.32 34.78
C LYS A 567 -2.93 -0.65 35.92
N ASP A 568 -4.26 -0.72 35.93
CA ASP A 568 -5.08 -0.02 36.94
C ASP A 568 -4.83 -0.55 38.36
N ALA A 569 -4.62 -1.86 38.52
CA ALA A 569 -4.27 -2.45 39.81
C ALA A 569 -2.91 -2.00 40.34
N LEU A 570 -1.93 -1.78 39.45
CA LEU A 570 -0.60 -1.25 39.83
C LEU A 570 -0.66 0.24 40.17
N VAL A 571 -1.44 1.02 39.41
CA VAL A 571 -1.68 2.44 39.73
C VAL A 571 -2.33 2.59 41.11
N ALA A 572 -3.27 1.72 41.48
CA ALA A 572 -3.93 1.75 42.78
C ALA A 572 -2.98 1.47 43.97
N ARG A 573 -1.91 0.68 43.76
CA ARG A 573 -0.89 0.38 44.79
C ARG A 573 0.20 1.44 44.90
N SER A 574 0.25 2.37 43.96
CA SER A 574 1.30 3.39 43.90
C SER A 574 1.12 4.47 44.97
N GLN A 575 2.20 5.22 45.22
CA GLN A 575 2.20 6.41 46.08
C GLN A 575 1.83 7.69 45.29
N ARG A 576 1.00 7.57 44.25
CA ARG A 576 0.65 8.68 43.34
C ARG A 576 0.23 9.96 44.04
N ASN A 577 -0.70 9.84 44.97
CA ASN A 577 -1.25 11.01 45.66
C ASN A 577 -0.19 11.68 46.56
N GLU A 578 0.72 10.87 47.13
CA GLU A 578 1.78 11.35 48.00
C GLU A 578 2.84 12.15 47.22
N TYR A 579 3.40 11.58 46.14
CA TYR A 579 4.42 12.30 45.39
C TYR A 579 3.86 13.49 44.59
N LEU A 580 2.62 13.42 44.07
CA LEU A 580 2.03 14.56 43.35
C LEU A 580 1.75 15.76 44.27
N SER A 581 1.61 15.54 45.57
CA SER A 581 1.45 16.60 46.57
C SER A 581 2.76 17.34 46.89
N HIS A 582 3.91 16.77 46.51
CA HIS A 582 5.23 17.33 46.79
C HIS A 582 5.82 18.03 45.56
N PRO A 583 6.33 19.28 45.64
CA PRO A 583 6.88 20.01 44.50
C PRO A 583 7.99 19.25 43.74
N GLU A 584 8.80 18.49 44.49
CA GLU A 584 9.91 17.68 43.95
C GLU A 584 9.54 16.21 43.70
N LEU A 585 8.26 15.84 43.79
CA LEU A 585 7.77 14.47 43.57
C LEU A 585 8.39 13.42 44.52
N LEU A 586 8.59 13.78 45.80
CA LEU A 586 9.18 12.91 46.82
C LEU A 586 8.11 12.24 47.71
N VAL A 587 8.43 11.05 48.21
CA VAL A 587 7.58 10.29 49.16
C VAL A 587 8.27 10.12 50.51
N SER A 588 7.49 9.83 51.54
CA SER A 588 7.98 9.54 52.88
C SER A 588 8.69 8.19 52.91
N LYS A 589 9.75 8.09 53.71
CA LYS A 589 10.52 6.86 53.84
C LYS A 589 9.64 5.72 54.38
N ILE A 590 9.55 4.62 53.63
CA ILE A 590 8.92 3.38 54.10
C ILE A 590 9.79 2.82 55.24
N LYS A 591 9.21 2.57 56.41
CA LYS A 591 9.93 2.20 57.65
C LYS A 591 10.68 0.85 57.62
N ASN A 592 10.78 0.17 56.47
CA ASN A 592 11.34 -1.18 56.40
C ASN A 592 12.68 -1.28 55.63
N LYS A 593 13.66 -1.82 56.38
CA LYS A 593 15.01 -2.30 56.06
C LYS A 593 16.14 -1.27 55.96
N LYS A 594 17.22 -1.67 56.65
CA LYS A 594 18.50 -1.01 56.93
C LYS A 594 19.14 -0.37 55.69
N VAL A 595 18.89 0.93 55.46
CA VAL A 595 19.75 1.78 54.63
C VAL A 595 19.98 3.10 55.36
N LEU A 596 21.25 3.33 55.70
CA LEU A 596 21.81 4.52 56.34
C LEU A 596 21.70 5.71 55.39
N SER A 597 20.61 6.47 55.46
CA SER A 597 20.55 7.83 54.92
C SER A 597 19.67 8.71 55.81
N TYR A 598 20.16 9.94 56.07
CA TYR A 598 19.56 10.95 56.96
C TYR A 598 18.32 11.64 56.38
N ALA A 599 17.85 11.27 55.17
CA ALA A 599 16.75 11.94 54.49
C ALA A 599 15.37 11.38 54.92
N LYS A 600 14.46 12.27 55.36
CA LYS A 600 13.05 11.94 55.70
C LYS A 600 12.16 11.65 54.46
N LYS A 601 12.56 12.19 53.30
CA LYS A 601 11.87 12.06 52.01
C LYS A 601 12.81 11.38 51.01
N ILE A 602 12.27 10.52 50.15
CA ILE A 602 13.02 9.72 49.17
C ILE A 602 12.38 9.82 47.78
N ASN A 603 13.18 9.59 46.74
CA ASN A 603 12.71 9.55 45.35
C ASN A 603 11.94 8.24 45.09
N PRO A 604 10.63 8.28 44.76
CA PRO A 604 9.80 7.10 44.52
C PRO A 604 10.18 6.32 43.25
N PHE A 605 10.99 6.92 42.36
CA PHE A 605 11.45 6.35 41.09
C PHE A 605 12.87 5.78 41.16
N ALA A 606 13.49 5.76 42.34
CA ALA A 606 14.83 5.21 42.51
C ALA A 606 14.82 3.67 42.30
N PRO A 607 15.84 3.08 41.64
CA PRO A 607 15.87 1.64 41.33
C PRO A 607 15.72 0.68 42.53
N LEU A 608 16.05 1.13 43.74
CA LEU A 608 15.94 0.34 44.98
C LEU A 608 14.65 0.59 45.74
N HIS A 609 13.73 1.40 45.21
CA HIS A 609 12.45 1.68 45.85
C HIS A 609 11.50 0.47 45.71
N PRO A 610 10.87 -0.02 46.79
CA PRO A 610 10.01 -1.22 46.75
C PRO A 610 8.82 -1.12 45.78
N LEU A 611 8.34 0.09 45.52
CA LEU A 611 7.22 0.39 44.62
C LEU A 611 7.66 1.16 43.36
N GLU A 612 8.93 1.00 42.93
CA GLU A 612 9.48 1.75 41.77
C GLU A 612 8.62 1.57 40.51
N GLU A 613 8.25 0.33 40.20
CA GLU A 613 7.48 0.02 38.99
C GLU A 613 6.07 0.61 39.06
N GLU A 614 5.36 0.41 40.18
CA GLU A 614 4.03 0.96 40.43
C GLU A 614 4.03 2.49 40.35
N ASN A 615 4.98 3.15 41.01
CA ASN A 615 5.11 4.60 41.02
C ASN A 615 5.40 5.14 39.61
N ARG A 616 6.28 4.46 38.86
CA ARG A 616 6.62 4.84 37.49
C ARG A 616 5.43 4.65 36.53
N ILE A 617 4.68 3.57 36.67
CA ILE A 617 3.44 3.36 35.89
C ILE A 617 2.41 4.44 36.26
N ALA A 618 2.17 4.70 37.55
CA ALA A 618 1.22 5.73 37.97
C ALA A 618 1.60 7.13 37.48
N TYR A 619 2.89 7.46 37.45
CA TYR A 619 3.39 8.71 36.90
C TYR A 619 3.07 8.84 35.41
N TYR A 620 3.37 7.82 34.60
CA TYR A 620 3.10 7.86 33.17
C TYR A 620 1.60 7.74 32.83
N ASP A 621 0.80 7.10 33.67
CA ASP A 621 -0.66 7.07 33.54
C ASP A 621 -1.28 8.46 33.72
N TYR A 622 -0.82 9.19 34.75
CA TYR A 622 -1.22 10.57 35.03
C TYR A 622 -0.78 11.53 33.91
N HIS A 623 0.44 11.36 33.40
CA HIS A 623 1.00 12.16 32.31
C HIS A 623 0.88 11.50 30.93
N PHE A 624 -0.17 10.72 30.70
CA PHE A 624 -0.31 9.94 29.46
C PHE A 624 -0.31 10.80 28.19
N ASP A 625 -0.97 11.97 28.20
CA ASP A 625 -0.97 12.85 27.03
C ASP A 625 0.42 13.42 26.71
N SER A 626 1.26 13.61 27.72
CA SER A 626 2.66 13.99 27.55
C SER A 626 3.48 12.80 27.05
N LEU A 627 3.23 11.59 27.57
CA LEU A 627 3.85 10.34 27.12
C LEU A 627 3.64 10.13 25.62
N ILE A 628 2.40 10.20 25.12
CA ILE A 628 2.09 9.97 23.71
C ILE A 628 2.66 11.07 22.80
N LYS A 629 2.82 12.31 23.30
CA LYS A 629 3.41 13.43 22.55
C LYS A 629 4.93 13.44 22.60
N HIS A 630 5.55 12.53 23.35
CA HIS A 630 6.98 12.49 23.64
C HIS A 630 7.48 13.78 24.33
N ILE A 631 6.67 14.28 25.26
CA ILE A 631 6.98 15.47 26.07
C ILE A 631 7.33 14.99 27.48
N LYS A 632 8.45 15.46 28.03
CA LYS A 632 8.83 15.22 29.43
C LYS A 632 8.19 16.29 30.32
N PRO A 633 7.24 15.94 31.21
CA PRO A 633 6.63 16.91 32.12
C PRO A 633 7.64 17.44 33.15
N ASN A 634 8.45 16.54 33.73
CA ASN A 634 9.46 16.83 34.75
C ASN A 634 10.85 16.33 34.30
N LYS A 635 11.91 17.03 34.74
CA LYS A 635 13.31 16.63 34.48
C LYS A 635 13.85 15.76 35.63
N ILE A 636 13.38 14.51 35.71
CA ILE A 636 13.87 13.52 36.69
C ILE A 636 14.81 12.54 35.97
N SER A 637 16.03 12.36 36.49
CA SER A 637 17.09 11.51 35.90
C SER A 637 16.72 10.02 35.86
N GLU A 638 15.96 9.56 36.84
CA GLU A 638 15.57 8.16 37.03
C GLU A 638 14.36 7.77 36.16
N LEU A 639 13.55 8.74 35.71
CA LEU A 639 12.41 8.52 34.81
C LEU A 639 12.85 8.43 33.35
N LYS A 640 13.39 7.26 32.97
CA LYS A 640 13.74 6.93 31.58
C LYS A 640 12.55 6.27 30.86
N PHE A 641 12.28 6.74 29.63
CA PHE A 641 11.37 6.05 28.71
C PHE A 641 11.93 4.66 28.39
N GLY A 642 11.23 3.60 28.80
CA GLY A 642 11.62 2.21 28.59
C GLY A 642 10.56 1.41 27.85
N GLN A 643 11.00 0.42 27.05
CA GLN A 643 10.11 -0.46 26.30
C GLN A 643 9.21 -1.32 27.22
N GLY A 644 9.68 -1.64 28.44
CA GLY A 644 8.95 -2.46 29.41
C GLY A 644 7.70 -1.80 29.99
N ILE A 645 7.61 -0.47 29.95
CA ILE A 645 6.52 0.30 30.55
C ILE A 645 5.39 0.57 29.53
N LEU A 646 5.73 0.71 28.24
CA LEU A 646 4.76 1.08 27.19
C LEU A 646 3.64 0.04 27.02
N GLU A 647 3.93 -1.24 27.31
CA GLU A 647 2.97 -2.34 27.18
C GLU A 647 1.78 -2.20 28.15
N TYR A 648 1.97 -1.54 29.31
CA TYR A 648 0.88 -1.25 30.26
C TYR A 648 -0.11 -0.21 29.73
N PHE A 649 0.29 0.59 28.74
CA PHE A 649 -0.46 1.76 28.29
C PHE A 649 -1.09 1.61 26.91
N GLY A 650 -0.72 0.56 26.16
CA GLY A 650 -1.37 0.25 24.90
C GLY A 650 -0.48 -0.49 23.90
N LEU A 651 -0.79 -0.32 22.62
CA LEU A 651 -0.10 -1.03 21.54
C LEU A 651 1.35 -0.59 21.40
N THR A 652 2.26 -1.57 21.34
CA THR A 652 3.66 -1.37 20.93
C THR A 652 3.89 -1.96 19.53
N PRO A 653 4.98 -1.58 18.84
CA PRO A 653 5.33 -2.19 17.57
C PRO A 653 5.54 -3.71 17.65
N LEU A 654 6.05 -4.23 18.78
CA LEU A 654 6.25 -5.68 18.98
C LEU A 654 4.91 -6.42 19.04
N ILE A 655 4.00 -5.98 19.91
CA ILE A 655 2.66 -6.57 20.07
C ILE A 655 1.89 -6.47 18.76
N SER A 656 1.93 -5.30 18.10
CA SER A 656 1.27 -5.08 16.81
C SER A 656 1.81 -5.98 15.71
N SER A 657 3.14 -6.16 15.62
CA SER A 657 3.74 -7.09 14.67
C SER A 657 3.33 -8.54 14.94
N ALA A 658 3.22 -8.95 16.20
CA ALA A 658 2.72 -10.28 16.58
C ALA A 658 1.27 -10.49 16.16
N MET A 659 0.37 -9.54 16.48
CA MET A 659 -1.03 -9.57 16.02
C MET A 659 -1.12 -9.65 14.48
N GLN A 660 -0.26 -8.90 13.77
CA GLN A 660 -0.23 -8.92 12.30
C GLN A 660 0.16 -10.28 11.71
N ILE A 661 0.97 -11.08 12.41
CA ILE A 661 1.31 -12.46 12.00
C ILE A 661 0.07 -13.32 12.03
N ILE A 662 -0.62 -13.36 13.18
CA ILE A 662 -1.84 -14.16 13.41
C ILE A 662 -2.93 -13.75 12.40
N ILE A 663 -3.20 -12.45 12.28
CA ILE A 663 -4.22 -11.94 11.34
C ILE A 663 -3.89 -12.26 9.88
N THR A 664 -2.60 -12.18 9.50
CA THR A 664 -2.19 -12.45 8.11
C THR A 664 -2.29 -13.94 7.79
N GLU A 665 -1.91 -14.80 8.73
CA GLU A 665 -1.99 -16.26 8.61
C GLU A 665 -3.46 -16.70 8.51
N GLU A 666 -4.34 -16.21 9.37
CA GLU A 666 -5.73 -16.69 9.40
C GLU A 666 -6.59 -16.10 8.26
N LEU A 667 -6.49 -14.79 7.99
CA LEU A 667 -7.41 -14.09 7.07
C LEU A 667 -6.86 -13.87 5.65
N GLY A 668 -5.57 -14.16 5.43
CA GLY A 668 -4.91 -14.01 4.13
C GLY A 668 -4.88 -12.56 3.62
N ILE A 669 -4.98 -11.57 4.51
CA ILE A 669 -4.97 -10.14 4.17
C ILE A 669 -3.59 -9.75 3.63
N ASN A 670 -3.55 -8.88 2.63
CA ASN A 670 -2.27 -8.36 2.14
C ASN A 670 -1.59 -7.54 3.25
N PRO A 671 -0.32 -7.81 3.62
CA PRO A 671 0.35 -7.09 4.70
C PRO A 671 0.32 -5.57 4.55
N HIS A 672 0.45 -5.05 3.32
CA HIS A 672 0.37 -3.60 3.09
C HIS A 672 -1.02 -3.02 3.35
N SER A 673 -2.08 -3.79 3.10
CA SER A 673 -3.44 -3.38 3.45
C SER A 673 -3.67 -3.45 4.95
N LEU A 674 -3.05 -4.43 5.63
CA LEU A 674 -3.14 -4.58 7.08
C LEU A 674 -2.40 -3.46 7.82
N TYR A 675 -1.17 -3.10 7.40
CA TYR A 675 -0.40 -2.01 8.03
C TYR A 675 -1.12 -0.66 8.02
N ASN A 676 -2.00 -0.44 7.03
CA ASN A 676 -2.75 0.80 6.86
C ASN A 676 -4.22 0.64 7.28
N ALA A 677 -4.57 -0.41 8.02
CA ALA A 677 -5.93 -0.64 8.48
C ALA A 677 -6.38 0.50 9.41
N LYS A 678 -7.67 0.86 9.30
CA LYS A 678 -8.29 1.97 10.03
C LYS A 678 -9.48 1.49 10.85
N VAL A 679 -9.75 2.23 11.92
CA VAL A 679 -10.94 2.10 12.76
C VAL A 679 -11.89 3.20 12.31
N SER A 680 -13.04 2.86 11.71
CA SER A 680 -14.02 3.88 11.29
C SER A 680 -15.06 4.07 12.39
N SER A 681 -15.26 5.31 12.83
CA SER A 681 -16.36 5.65 13.73
C SER A 681 -17.52 6.37 13.03
N ASP A 682 -17.43 6.69 11.74
CA ASP A 682 -18.31 7.73 11.17
C ASP A 682 -19.29 7.24 10.07
N GLY A 683 -19.53 5.93 9.96
CA GLY A 683 -20.60 5.34 9.10
C GLY A 683 -20.46 5.51 7.57
N HIS A 684 -19.49 6.29 7.07
CA HIS A 684 -19.31 6.61 5.66
C HIS A 684 -17.92 6.25 5.08
N GLU A 685 -17.01 5.73 5.90
CA GLU A 685 -15.65 5.40 5.45
C GLU A 685 -15.52 4.01 4.81
N GLN A 686 -14.62 3.90 3.82
CA GLN A 686 -14.42 2.68 3.04
C GLN A 686 -13.60 1.61 3.76
N GLU A 687 -12.93 1.93 4.86
CA GLU A 687 -12.04 1.04 5.63
C GLU A 687 -12.42 1.07 7.10
N PHE A 688 -12.69 -0.10 7.70
CA PHE A 688 -13.11 -0.20 9.10
C PHE A 688 -12.83 -1.56 9.71
N VAL A 689 -12.75 -1.60 11.03
CA VAL A 689 -12.81 -2.80 11.86
C VAL A 689 -14.06 -2.69 12.72
N GLN A 690 -14.95 -3.67 12.60
CA GLN A 690 -16.21 -3.72 13.36
C GLN A 690 -16.35 -5.08 14.02
N VAL A 691 -16.65 -5.07 15.31
CA VAL A 691 -17.04 -6.26 16.07
C VAL A 691 -18.53 -6.49 15.84
N ASP A 692 -18.92 -7.73 15.55
CA ASP A 692 -20.33 -8.12 15.43
C ASP A 692 -20.92 -8.60 16.76
N ASP A 693 -22.24 -8.79 16.79
CA ASP A 693 -22.99 -9.15 18.00
C ASP A 693 -22.67 -10.57 18.51
N GLU A 694 -22.00 -11.40 17.71
CA GLU A 694 -21.56 -12.76 18.07
C GLU A 694 -20.09 -12.79 18.52
N GLY A 695 -19.43 -11.61 18.53
CA GLY A 695 -18.02 -11.49 18.88
C GLY A 695 -17.06 -11.86 17.75
N GLY A 696 -17.53 -12.04 16.53
CA GLY A 696 -16.71 -12.00 15.31
C GLY A 696 -16.24 -10.59 14.98
N VAL A 697 -15.27 -10.49 14.06
CA VAL A 697 -14.72 -9.20 13.64
C VAL A 697 -14.67 -9.09 12.13
N ARG A 698 -15.36 -8.08 11.59
CA ARG A 698 -15.31 -7.70 10.19
C ARG A 698 -14.29 -6.61 9.96
N ILE A 699 -13.27 -6.91 9.15
CA ILE A 699 -12.24 -5.97 8.72
C ILE A 699 -12.36 -5.66 7.23
N LYS A 700 -12.38 -4.38 6.91
CA LYS A 700 -12.51 -3.85 5.56
C LYS A 700 -11.29 -2.96 5.26
N THR A 701 -10.48 -3.34 4.26
CA THR A 701 -9.23 -2.65 3.92
C THR A 701 -9.12 -2.35 2.43
N LEU A 702 -8.44 -1.27 2.05
CA LEU A 702 -8.21 -0.91 0.66
C LEU A 702 -7.03 -1.69 0.07
N LYS A 703 -7.27 -2.39 -1.04
CA LYS A 703 -6.21 -2.92 -1.88
C LYS A 703 -5.75 -1.82 -2.84
N ALA A 704 -4.78 -1.01 -2.41
CA ALA A 704 -4.32 0.19 -3.15
C ALA A 704 -4.00 -0.05 -4.64
N ARG A 705 -3.40 -1.20 -4.99
CA ARG A 705 -3.08 -1.54 -6.39
C ARG A 705 -4.30 -1.90 -7.23
N ALA A 706 -5.27 -2.60 -6.63
CA ALA A 706 -6.51 -2.99 -7.28
C ALA A 706 -7.58 -1.89 -7.22
N LYS A 707 -7.35 -0.85 -6.40
CA LYS A 707 -8.32 0.22 -6.09
C LYS A 707 -9.69 -0.32 -5.65
N ARG A 708 -9.68 -1.47 -4.99
CA ARG A 708 -10.87 -2.18 -4.55
C ARG A 708 -10.77 -2.41 -3.06
N VAL A 709 -11.90 -2.26 -2.39
CA VAL A 709 -12.02 -2.59 -0.97
C VAL A 709 -12.21 -4.10 -0.80
N SER A 710 -11.48 -4.68 0.14
CA SER A 710 -11.54 -6.09 0.49
C SER A 710 -12.11 -6.23 1.90
N THR A 711 -13.16 -7.01 2.03
CA THR A 711 -13.77 -7.35 3.32
C THR A 711 -13.34 -8.76 3.73
N ARG A 712 -13.02 -8.93 5.01
CA ARG A 712 -12.76 -10.21 5.68
C ARG A 712 -13.53 -10.26 6.99
N THR A 713 -13.90 -11.46 7.40
CA THR A 713 -14.51 -11.71 8.69
C THR A 713 -13.66 -12.74 9.40
N ALA A 714 -13.20 -12.39 10.60
CA ALA A 714 -12.59 -13.31 11.55
C ALA A 714 -13.71 -13.89 12.42
N LYS A 715 -13.72 -15.21 12.58
CA LYS A 715 -14.64 -15.87 13.50
C LYS A 715 -14.15 -15.62 14.92
N GLY A 716 -15.06 -15.25 15.82
CA GLY A 716 -14.74 -15.01 17.22
C GLY A 716 -15.85 -15.55 18.12
N SER A 717 -15.72 -15.27 19.40
CA SER A 717 -16.72 -15.60 20.41
C SER A 717 -16.96 -14.39 21.32
N LEU A 718 -18.00 -14.49 22.14
CA LEU A 718 -18.35 -13.54 23.20
C LEU A 718 -17.51 -13.73 24.47
N ALA A 719 -16.55 -14.66 24.49
CA ALA A 719 -15.67 -14.85 25.63
C ALA A 719 -14.91 -13.56 25.97
N ALA A 720 -14.82 -13.24 27.26
CA ALA A 720 -14.04 -12.10 27.74
C ALA A 720 -12.58 -12.25 27.29
N LEU A 721 -12.02 -11.18 26.71
CA LEU A 721 -10.66 -11.20 26.15
C LEU A 721 -9.59 -11.54 27.19
N ALA A 722 -9.82 -11.18 28.45
CA ALA A 722 -8.95 -11.47 29.58
C ALA A 722 -8.83 -12.97 29.91
N ASN A 723 -9.80 -13.78 29.50
CA ASN A 723 -9.88 -15.21 29.81
C ASN A 723 -9.43 -16.10 28.65
N ILE A 724 -8.88 -15.51 27.57
CA ILE A 724 -8.43 -16.26 26.40
C ILE A 724 -6.99 -16.74 26.62
N ASP A 725 -6.79 -18.05 26.66
CA ASP A 725 -5.45 -18.65 26.69
C ASP A 725 -4.62 -18.25 25.47
N ALA A 726 -3.30 -18.17 25.63
CA ALA A 726 -2.37 -17.78 24.56
C ALA A 726 -2.60 -18.54 23.24
N GLN A 727 -2.75 -19.87 23.31
CA GLN A 727 -2.96 -20.75 22.16
C GLN A 727 -4.28 -20.50 21.40
N ASN A 728 -5.27 -19.91 22.08
CA ASN A 728 -6.60 -19.63 21.55
C ASN A 728 -6.72 -18.20 20.99
N ILE A 729 -5.66 -17.39 21.06
CA ILE A 729 -5.62 -16.06 20.47
C ILE A 729 -5.63 -16.19 18.94
N ASN A 730 -6.79 -15.87 18.35
CA ASN A 730 -7.03 -15.87 16.92
C ASN A 730 -7.11 -14.43 16.36
N ALA A 731 -7.38 -14.26 15.07
CA ALA A 731 -7.45 -12.97 14.42
C ALA A 731 -8.56 -12.07 14.98
N ALA A 732 -9.70 -12.63 15.40
CA ALA A 732 -10.77 -11.86 16.03
C ALA A 732 -10.32 -11.32 17.40
N ALA A 733 -9.71 -12.15 18.24
CA ALA A 733 -9.13 -11.73 19.51
C ALA A 733 -8.05 -10.65 19.32
N CYS A 734 -7.13 -10.84 18.37
CA CYS A 734 -6.10 -9.84 18.04
C CYS A 734 -6.71 -8.47 17.67
N LEU A 735 -7.74 -8.47 16.82
CA LEU A 735 -8.37 -7.23 16.37
C LEU A 735 -9.12 -6.54 17.51
N LYS A 736 -9.83 -7.29 18.36
CA LYS A 736 -10.50 -6.75 19.55
C LYS A 736 -9.50 -6.17 20.55
N MET A 737 -8.44 -6.92 20.88
CA MET A 737 -7.36 -6.45 21.75
C MET A 737 -6.67 -5.20 21.17
N ALA A 738 -6.45 -5.12 19.85
CA ALA A 738 -5.89 -3.93 19.21
C ALA A 738 -6.83 -2.71 19.28
N LEU A 739 -8.14 -2.93 19.19
CA LEU A 739 -9.12 -1.88 19.40
C LEU A 739 -9.08 -1.41 20.86
N GLU A 740 -9.06 -2.30 21.83
CA GLU A 740 -9.03 -1.94 23.25
C GLU A 740 -7.71 -1.24 23.64
N MET A 741 -6.57 -1.89 23.42
CA MET A 741 -5.25 -1.37 23.80
C MET A 741 -4.90 -0.04 23.12
N GLY A 742 -5.42 0.20 21.91
CA GLY A 742 -5.14 1.43 21.17
C GLY A 742 -6.17 2.54 21.39
N ALA A 743 -7.25 2.32 22.15
CA ALA A 743 -8.37 3.26 22.26
C ALA A 743 -7.93 4.62 22.80
N ARG A 744 -7.33 4.65 24.00
CA ARG A 744 -6.89 5.88 24.67
C ARG A 744 -5.91 6.69 23.81
N ALA A 745 -4.92 6.03 23.21
CA ALA A 745 -3.94 6.69 22.34
C ALA A 745 -4.58 7.28 21.06
N ARG A 746 -5.57 6.60 20.47
CA ARG A 746 -6.29 7.11 19.29
C ARG A 746 -7.16 8.31 19.62
N GLU A 747 -7.85 8.27 20.75
CA GLU A 747 -8.69 9.36 21.24
C GLU A 747 -7.85 10.62 21.49
N SER A 748 -6.80 10.53 22.31
CA SER A 748 -5.91 11.67 22.61
C SER A 748 -5.21 12.27 21.37
N LEU A 749 -5.02 11.49 20.30
CA LEU A 749 -4.36 11.93 19.06
C LEU A 749 -5.32 12.27 17.91
N GLY A 750 -6.62 12.02 18.05
CA GLY A 750 -7.57 12.07 16.93
C GLY A 750 -7.21 11.11 15.78
N ALA A 751 -6.55 9.98 16.08
CA ALA A 751 -5.99 9.07 15.09
C ALA A 751 -6.98 7.95 14.70
N LYS A 752 -7.26 7.81 13.40
CA LYS A 752 -8.16 6.78 12.86
C LYS A 752 -7.48 5.44 12.54
N SER A 753 -6.19 5.30 12.79
CA SER A 753 -5.42 4.11 12.38
C SER A 753 -5.50 3.02 13.44
N LEU A 754 -5.69 1.76 13.02
CA LEU A 754 -5.74 0.61 13.94
C LEU A 754 -4.45 0.50 14.75
N TRP A 755 -3.31 0.60 14.06
CA TRP A 755 -1.98 0.45 14.65
C TRP A 755 -1.38 1.77 15.16
N THR A 756 -2.15 2.52 15.96
CA THR A 756 -1.60 3.67 16.69
C THR A 756 -0.79 3.15 17.87
N CYS A 757 0.54 3.12 17.72
CA CYS A 757 1.47 2.52 18.67
C CYS A 757 2.20 3.58 19.50
N LEU A 758 2.52 3.22 20.74
CA LEU A 758 3.46 3.93 21.59
C LEU A 758 4.89 3.64 21.13
N LEU A 759 5.71 4.70 21.00
CA LEU A 759 7.06 4.63 20.45
C LEU A 759 8.05 5.22 21.47
N VAL A 760 9.21 4.58 21.62
CA VAL A 760 10.20 4.96 22.65
C VAL A 760 10.91 6.28 22.31
N THR A 761 11.20 6.50 21.02
CA THR A 761 12.06 7.60 20.56
C THR A 761 11.30 8.72 19.85
N GLU A 762 9.99 8.60 19.70
CA GLU A 762 9.17 9.55 18.95
C GLU A 762 7.74 9.56 19.47
N LYS A 763 6.97 10.56 19.03
CA LYS A 763 5.53 10.66 19.29
C LYS A 763 4.81 9.38 18.86
N ALA A 764 3.82 8.95 19.66
CA ALA A 764 2.94 7.84 19.33
C ALA A 764 2.21 8.08 18.00
N GLY A 765 2.05 7.01 17.23
CA GLY A 765 1.51 7.11 15.88
C GLY A 765 1.57 5.80 15.13
N VAL A 766 1.37 5.85 13.82
CA VAL A 766 1.47 4.66 12.96
C VAL A 766 2.94 4.36 12.68
N PRO A 767 3.48 3.21 13.11
CA PRO A 767 4.85 2.85 12.82
C PRO A 767 5.12 2.77 11.32
N TRP A 768 6.35 3.11 10.92
CA TRP A 768 6.81 2.88 9.56
C TRP A 768 6.76 1.38 9.24
N THR A 769 6.55 1.06 7.96
CA THR A 769 6.56 -0.35 7.50
C THR A 769 7.88 -1.06 7.82
N SER A 770 9.00 -0.34 7.83
CA SER A 770 10.30 -0.88 8.26
C SER A 770 10.31 -1.27 9.73
N THR A 771 9.66 -0.48 10.59
CA THR A 771 9.57 -0.75 12.03
C THR A 771 8.81 -2.05 12.27
N PHE A 772 7.65 -2.25 11.65
CA PHE A 772 6.93 -3.52 11.74
C PHE A 772 7.79 -4.71 11.28
N GLN A 773 8.60 -4.54 10.23
CA GLN A 773 9.49 -5.59 9.75
C GLN A 773 10.65 -5.88 10.69
N THR A 774 11.21 -4.87 11.37
CA THR A 774 12.23 -5.06 12.41
C THR A 774 11.67 -5.89 13.56
N TYR A 775 10.48 -5.56 14.06
CA TYR A 775 9.85 -6.33 15.13
C TYR A 775 9.37 -7.71 14.69
N PHE A 776 8.92 -7.86 13.43
CA PHE A 776 8.67 -9.18 12.85
C PHE A 776 9.95 -10.03 12.82
N ALA A 777 11.11 -9.44 12.53
CA ALA A 777 12.38 -10.16 12.55
C ALA A 777 12.72 -10.67 13.95
N ILE A 778 12.48 -9.88 15.01
CA ILE A 778 12.65 -10.37 16.39
C ILE A 778 11.79 -11.61 16.66
N ILE A 779 10.53 -11.63 16.20
CA ILE A 779 9.61 -12.76 16.40
C ILE A 779 10.07 -13.99 15.60
N ARG A 780 10.47 -13.81 14.34
CA ARG A 780 10.94 -14.94 13.51
C ARG A 780 12.27 -15.51 14.00
N ASP A 781 13.14 -14.69 14.59
CA ASP A 781 14.43 -15.14 15.11
C ASP A 781 14.23 -15.99 16.38
N ARG A 782 13.20 -15.71 17.19
CA ARG A 782 12.76 -16.61 18.27
C ARG A 782 12.24 -17.94 17.74
N ALA A 783 11.35 -17.90 16.74
CA ALA A 783 10.83 -19.11 16.11
C ALA A 783 11.92 -19.93 15.41
N TYR A 784 12.94 -19.27 14.84
CA TYR A 784 14.13 -19.93 14.30
C TYR A 784 14.92 -20.63 15.40
N SER A 785 15.17 -19.94 16.52
CA SER A 785 15.94 -20.49 17.65
C SER A 785 15.31 -21.76 18.23
N GLU A 786 13.97 -21.87 18.23
CA GLU A 786 13.25 -23.08 18.68
C GLU A 786 13.32 -24.23 17.66
N SER A 787 13.48 -23.94 16.37
CA SER A 787 13.24 -24.94 15.31
C SER A 787 14.45 -25.32 14.45
N GLY A 788 15.48 -24.47 14.40
CA GLY A 788 16.62 -24.60 13.49
C GLY A 788 16.30 -24.40 12.01
N SER A 789 15.06 -24.02 11.65
CA SER A 789 14.62 -23.95 10.25
C SER A 789 15.12 -22.69 9.54
N GLU A 790 16.12 -22.81 8.65
CA GLU A 790 16.69 -21.68 7.88
C GLU A 790 15.63 -20.89 7.09
N ALA A 791 14.53 -21.54 6.69
CA ALA A 791 13.42 -20.89 6.02
C ALA A 791 12.77 -19.77 6.86
N LEU A 792 12.83 -19.89 8.21
CA LEU A 792 12.30 -18.89 9.15
C LEU A 792 13.18 -17.64 9.26
N LYS A 793 14.52 -17.75 9.13
CA LYS A 793 15.43 -16.58 9.14
C LYS A 793 15.08 -15.54 8.08
N VAL A 794 14.57 -16.00 6.95
CA VAL A 794 14.19 -15.15 5.81
C VAL A 794 12.67 -14.96 5.70
N ALA A 795 11.90 -15.36 6.71
CA ALA A 795 10.46 -15.20 6.73
C ALA A 795 10.07 -13.72 6.64
N THR A 796 8.91 -13.46 6.04
CA THR A 796 8.23 -12.15 6.06
C THR A 796 6.73 -12.40 6.12
N LEU A 797 5.92 -11.41 6.51
CA LEU A 797 4.45 -11.54 6.44
C LEU A 797 3.94 -11.92 5.04
N LYS A 798 4.64 -11.53 3.96
CA LYS A 798 4.29 -11.97 2.61
C LYS A 798 4.55 -13.47 2.41
N LYS A 799 5.65 -13.99 2.97
CA LYS A 799 5.96 -15.42 2.93
C LYS A 799 4.99 -16.23 3.80
N VAL A 800 4.64 -15.74 5.00
CA VAL A 800 3.59 -16.34 5.86
C VAL A 800 2.29 -16.47 5.08
N ARG A 801 1.82 -15.37 4.48
CA ARG A 801 0.62 -15.36 3.64
C ARG A 801 0.70 -16.34 2.47
N CYS A 802 1.80 -16.34 1.70
CA CYS A 802 1.95 -17.24 0.56
C CYS A 802 1.96 -18.70 1.01
N SER A 803 2.72 -19.00 2.06
CA SER A 803 2.88 -20.34 2.63
C SER A 803 1.57 -20.92 3.12
N LYS A 804 0.77 -20.14 3.86
CA LYS A 804 -0.55 -20.60 4.30
C LYS A 804 -1.50 -20.85 3.13
N GLY A 805 -1.45 -20.02 2.08
CA GLY A 805 -2.30 -20.26 0.91
C GLY A 805 -1.88 -21.48 0.08
N VAL A 806 -0.57 -21.76 -0.01
CA VAL A 806 -0.06 -23.02 -0.59
C VAL A 806 -0.38 -24.21 0.31
N PHE A 807 -0.26 -24.07 1.63
CA PHE A 807 -0.66 -25.09 2.59
C PHE A 807 -2.16 -25.42 2.47
N ILE A 808 -3.05 -24.43 2.38
CA ILE A 808 -4.49 -24.65 2.14
C ILE A 808 -4.70 -25.41 0.83
N TYR A 809 -3.98 -25.05 -0.24
CA TYR A 809 -4.05 -25.77 -1.51
C TYR A 809 -3.62 -27.23 -1.36
N LEU A 810 -2.54 -27.52 -0.65
CA LEU A 810 -2.05 -28.87 -0.38
C LEU A 810 -3.00 -29.67 0.53
N GLU A 811 -3.50 -29.06 1.60
CA GLU A 811 -4.43 -29.66 2.56
C GLU A 811 -5.77 -30.03 1.93
N SER A 812 -6.19 -29.26 0.93
CA SER A 812 -7.41 -29.51 0.15
C SER A 812 -7.17 -30.31 -1.13
N ASN A 813 -6.07 -31.08 -1.21
CA ASN A 813 -5.74 -31.91 -2.36
C ASN A 813 -5.77 -31.14 -3.70
N GLY A 814 -5.36 -29.88 -3.70
CA GLY A 814 -5.34 -29.04 -4.90
C GLY A 814 -6.61 -28.24 -5.20
N ASP A 815 -7.48 -27.98 -4.22
CA ASP A 815 -8.63 -27.08 -4.40
C ASP A 815 -8.16 -25.62 -4.51
N ILE A 816 -8.14 -25.12 -5.75
CA ILE A 816 -7.74 -23.75 -6.06
C ILE A 816 -8.76 -22.71 -5.57
N LEU A 817 -10.05 -23.06 -5.41
CA LEU A 817 -11.08 -22.13 -4.94
C LEU A 817 -10.85 -21.78 -3.47
N LYS A 818 -10.49 -22.76 -2.64
CA LYS A 818 -10.12 -22.52 -1.23
C LYS A 818 -8.92 -21.59 -1.11
N ALA A 819 -7.84 -21.88 -1.86
CA ALA A 819 -6.65 -21.03 -1.88
C ALA A 819 -6.95 -19.61 -2.41
N ALA A 820 -7.73 -19.49 -3.50
CA ALA A 820 -8.12 -18.20 -4.07
C ALA A 820 -8.99 -17.37 -3.11
N THR A 821 -9.92 -18.03 -2.41
CA THR A 821 -10.78 -17.43 -1.39
C THR A 821 -9.94 -16.86 -0.25
N TYR A 822 -9.01 -17.66 0.27
CA TYR A 822 -8.04 -17.23 1.29
C TYR A 822 -7.23 -16.02 0.83
N PHE A 823 -6.64 -16.05 -0.37
CA PHE A 823 -5.90 -14.90 -0.91
C PHE A 823 -6.78 -13.69 -1.22
N GLY A 824 -8.08 -13.89 -1.44
CA GLY A 824 -9.03 -12.86 -1.86
C GLY A 824 -8.77 -12.37 -3.27
N ASN A 825 -8.38 -13.31 -4.12
CA ASN A 825 -8.05 -13.09 -5.53
C ASN A 825 -8.97 -13.98 -6.40
N GLN A 826 -9.02 -13.70 -7.70
CA GLN A 826 -9.62 -14.64 -8.65
C GLN A 826 -8.76 -15.91 -8.77
N VAL A 827 -9.38 -17.04 -9.10
CA VAL A 827 -8.73 -18.35 -9.32
C VAL A 827 -7.52 -18.23 -10.24
N LYS A 828 -7.68 -17.62 -11.42
CA LYS A 828 -6.60 -17.38 -12.38
C LYS A 828 -5.41 -16.61 -11.78
N THR A 829 -5.67 -15.67 -10.87
CA THR A 829 -4.60 -14.92 -10.20
C THR A 829 -3.95 -15.74 -9.09
N ALA A 830 -4.71 -16.57 -8.37
CA ALA A 830 -4.16 -17.48 -7.37
C ALA A 830 -3.21 -18.50 -8.00
N LEU A 831 -3.68 -19.16 -9.07
CA LEU A 831 -2.93 -20.18 -9.79
C LEU A 831 -1.64 -19.60 -10.40
N ASN A 832 -1.75 -18.59 -11.26
CA ASN A 832 -0.59 -18.04 -12.00
C ASN A 832 0.39 -17.21 -11.16
N ARG A 833 0.12 -16.98 -9.86
CA ARG A 833 0.99 -16.13 -9.03
C ARG A 833 1.44 -16.79 -7.75
N TYR A 834 0.62 -17.64 -7.14
CA TYR A 834 0.88 -18.16 -5.80
C TYR A 834 1.05 -19.67 -5.78
N ILE A 835 0.47 -20.41 -6.71
CA ILE A 835 0.67 -21.86 -6.80
C ILE A 835 1.79 -22.11 -7.82
N PRO A 836 2.91 -22.76 -7.45
CA PRO A 836 3.92 -23.15 -8.43
C PRO A 836 3.34 -24.11 -9.47
N THR A 837 3.65 -23.91 -10.76
CA THR A 837 3.14 -24.76 -11.86
C THR A 837 3.52 -26.22 -11.67
N TYR A 838 4.77 -26.46 -11.27
CA TYR A 838 5.25 -27.81 -10.98
C TYR A 838 4.46 -28.47 -9.84
N LEU A 839 4.16 -27.73 -8.76
CA LEU A 839 3.36 -28.25 -7.66
C LEU A 839 1.93 -28.61 -8.11
N ALA A 840 1.31 -27.75 -8.93
CA ALA A 840 -0.01 -28.03 -9.49
C ALA A 840 0.01 -29.32 -10.33
N GLU A 841 1.02 -29.47 -11.19
CA GLU A 841 1.22 -30.68 -12.01
C GLU A 841 1.37 -31.94 -11.15
N LEU A 842 2.20 -31.90 -10.10
CA LEU A 842 2.38 -33.04 -9.19
C LEU A 842 1.06 -33.48 -8.55
N ILE A 843 0.25 -32.53 -8.08
CA ILE A 843 -1.06 -32.84 -7.50
C ILE A 843 -1.99 -33.45 -8.58
N TYR A 844 -2.00 -32.90 -9.80
CA TYR A 844 -2.78 -33.49 -10.90
C TYR A 844 -2.35 -34.92 -11.23
N ARG A 845 -1.05 -35.21 -11.26
CA ARG A 845 -0.53 -36.59 -11.45
C ARG A 845 -1.02 -37.53 -10.36
N VAL A 846 -1.02 -37.08 -9.09
CA VAL A 846 -1.58 -37.88 -7.98
C VAL A 846 -3.07 -38.14 -8.15
N LYS A 847 -3.85 -37.15 -8.60
CA LYS A 847 -5.29 -37.34 -8.89
C LYS A 847 -5.53 -38.32 -10.03
N ILE A 848 -4.77 -38.20 -11.12
CA ILE A 848 -4.86 -39.13 -12.28
C ILE A 848 -4.54 -40.55 -11.84
N ARG A 849 -3.44 -40.76 -11.08
CA ARG A 849 -3.10 -42.09 -10.55
C ARG A 849 -4.18 -42.64 -9.62
N SER A 850 -4.77 -41.79 -8.78
CA SER A 850 -5.87 -42.20 -7.89
C SER A 850 -7.09 -42.67 -8.70
N PHE A 851 -7.43 -41.93 -9.76
CA PHE A 851 -8.52 -42.30 -10.67
C PHE A 851 -8.23 -43.61 -11.43
N GLN A 852 -7.01 -43.74 -11.97
CA GLN A 852 -6.57 -44.96 -12.65
C GLN A 852 -6.64 -46.18 -11.74
N ASN A 853 -6.21 -46.06 -10.48
CA ASN A 853 -6.32 -47.13 -9.49
C ASN A 853 -7.78 -47.54 -9.25
N ILE A 854 -8.71 -46.59 -9.18
CA ILE A 854 -10.14 -46.89 -9.04
C ILE A 854 -10.66 -47.66 -10.25
N LEU A 855 -10.36 -47.20 -11.47
CA LEU A 855 -10.75 -47.92 -12.70
C LEU A 855 -10.20 -49.34 -12.73
N LEU A 856 -8.97 -49.52 -12.26
CA LEU A 856 -8.28 -50.79 -12.20
C LEU A 856 -8.96 -51.73 -11.18
N PHE A 857 -9.34 -51.22 -10.00
CA PHE A 857 -10.14 -51.97 -9.02
C PHE A 857 -11.53 -52.30 -9.53
N MET A 858 -12.17 -51.40 -10.29
CA MET A 858 -13.47 -51.67 -10.92
C MET A 858 -13.37 -52.74 -12.00
N ALA A 859 -12.29 -52.75 -12.78
CA ALA A 859 -12.08 -53.71 -13.86
C ALA A 859 -11.91 -55.16 -13.35
N VAL A 860 -11.23 -55.34 -12.22
CA VAL A 860 -11.04 -56.67 -11.60
C VAL A 860 -12.11 -57.02 -10.57
N ALA A 861 -13.14 -56.18 -10.39
CA ALA A 861 -14.15 -56.38 -9.35
C ALA A 861 -15.01 -57.63 -9.58
N SER A 862 -15.10 -58.08 -10.83
CA SER A 862 -15.88 -59.24 -11.26
C SER A 862 -15.06 -60.52 -11.36
N ASP A 863 -13.75 -60.46 -11.13
CA ASP A 863 -12.86 -61.62 -11.24
C ASP A 863 -13.05 -62.56 -10.03
N ASP A 864 -12.82 -63.86 -10.23
CA ASP A 864 -12.90 -64.85 -9.15
C ASP A 864 -11.88 -64.60 -8.04
N SER A 865 -10.74 -63.96 -8.37
CA SER A 865 -9.72 -63.53 -7.40
C SER A 865 -9.19 -62.14 -7.75
N PRO A 866 -9.88 -61.06 -7.36
CA PRO A 866 -9.49 -59.69 -7.69
C PRO A 866 -8.10 -59.31 -7.16
N SER A 867 -7.70 -59.86 -6.01
CA SER A 867 -6.34 -59.69 -5.47
C SER A 867 -5.29 -60.47 -6.28
N GLY A 868 -5.65 -61.67 -6.75
CA GLY A 868 -4.81 -62.52 -7.60
C GLY A 868 -4.55 -61.89 -8.97
N SER A 869 -5.59 -61.35 -9.62
CA SER A 869 -5.49 -60.62 -10.90
C SER A 869 -4.54 -59.42 -10.83
N LEU A 870 -4.35 -58.85 -9.64
CA LEU A 870 -3.46 -57.72 -9.40
C LEU A 870 -2.09 -58.12 -8.82
N GLY A 871 -1.84 -59.40 -8.59
CA GLY A 871 -0.59 -59.90 -8.02
C GLY A 871 -0.28 -59.32 -6.63
N ILE A 872 -1.31 -59.01 -5.83
CA ILE A 872 -1.16 -58.45 -4.47
C ILE A 872 -1.89 -59.32 -3.44
N SER A 873 -1.46 -59.21 -2.18
CA SER A 873 -2.15 -59.89 -1.09
C SER A 873 -3.57 -59.35 -0.92
N GLU A 874 -4.50 -60.19 -0.45
CA GLU A 874 -5.89 -59.76 -0.22
C GLU A 874 -6.00 -58.64 0.82
N LYS A 875 -5.11 -58.66 1.84
CA LYS A 875 -4.98 -57.59 2.83
C LYS A 875 -4.57 -56.27 2.17
N ASP A 876 -3.60 -56.31 1.26
CA ASP A 876 -3.15 -55.12 0.54
C ASP A 876 -4.19 -54.62 -0.46
N PHE A 877 -4.93 -55.54 -1.12
CA PHE A 877 -6.05 -55.21 -1.99
C PHE A 877 -7.14 -54.45 -1.21
N LYS A 878 -7.64 -55.02 -0.11
CA LYS A 878 -8.65 -54.37 0.76
C LYS A 878 -8.17 -53.00 1.27
N ARG A 879 -6.90 -52.90 1.69
CA ARG A 879 -6.31 -51.62 2.14
C ARG A 879 -6.28 -50.59 1.00
N LYS A 880 -5.80 -50.96 -0.18
CA LYS A 880 -5.67 -50.04 -1.33
C LYS A 880 -7.01 -49.61 -1.90
N VAL A 881 -8.00 -50.52 -1.96
CA VAL A 881 -9.38 -50.20 -2.35
C VAL A 881 -9.99 -49.20 -1.38
N THR A 882 -9.92 -49.48 -0.07
CA THR A 882 -10.42 -48.56 0.97
C THR A 882 -9.76 -47.19 0.87
N GLN A 883 -8.43 -47.16 0.68
CA GLN A 883 -7.69 -45.92 0.50
C GLN A 883 -8.09 -45.14 -0.76
N ALA A 884 -8.33 -45.82 -1.88
CA ALA A 884 -8.71 -45.19 -3.14
C ALA A 884 -10.09 -44.53 -3.05
N PHE A 885 -11.07 -45.21 -2.45
CA PHE A 885 -12.44 -44.70 -2.37
C PHE A 885 -12.69 -43.77 -1.16
N SER A 886 -11.85 -43.81 -0.13
CA SER A 886 -11.85 -42.80 0.95
C SER A 886 -11.35 -41.42 0.50
N ASN A 887 -10.85 -41.28 -0.74
CA ASN A 887 -10.38 -40.01 -1.28
C ASN A 887 -11.56 -39.02 -1.49
N PRO A 888 -11.52 -37.82 -0.87
CA PRO A 888 -12.60 -36.81 -0.99
C PRO A 888 -12.91 -36.38 -2.43
N ASP A 889 -11.90 -36.41 -3.31
CA ASP A 889 -12.02 -35.96 -4.71
C ASP A 889 -12.65 -37.02 -5.64
N MET A 890 -12.76 -38.28 -5.18
CA MET A 890 -13.18 -39.43 -6.00
C MET A 890 -14.38 -40.18 -5.38
N GLY A 891 -15.22 -39.48 -4.62
CA GLY A 891 -16.43 -40.03 -4.02
C GLY A 891 -16.38 -40.28 -2.52
N GLY A 892 -15.34 -39.84 -1.80
CA GLY A 892 -15.14 -40.10 -0.36
C GLY A 892 -16.38 -39.94 0.53
N ARG A 893 -17.19 -38.89 0.33
CA ARG A 893 -18.43 -38.69 1.11
C ARG A 893 -19.55 -39.67 0.76
N MET A 894 -19.54 -40.21 -0.45
CA MET A 894 -20.44 -41.27 -0.91
C MET A 894 -19.92 -42.63 -0.44
N PHE A 895 -18.61 -42.89 -0.55
CA PHE A 895 -17.99 -44.12 -0.04
C PHE A 895 -18.10 -44.26 1.48
N GLU A 896 -17.84 -43.19 2.25
CA GLU A 896 -18.07 -43.17 3.70
C GLU A 896 -19.52 -43.47 4.08
N LYS A 897 -20.48 -43.03 3.26
CA LYS A 897 -21.91 -43.33 3.44
C LYS A 897 -22.28 -44.77 3.06
N LEU A 898 -21.54 -45.38 2.14
CA LEU A 898 -21.77 -46.74 1.65
C LEU A 898 -21.04 -47.81 2.49
N THR A 899 -19.92 -47.47 3.14
CA THR A 899 -19.05 -48.43 3.84
C THR A 899 -19.17 -48.43 5.35
N LYS A 900 -19.75 -47.39 5.95
CA LYS A 900 -20.18 -47.49 7.34
C LYS A 900 -21.39 -48.43 7.38
N PRO A 901 -21.34 -49.57 8.10
CA PRO A 901 -22.57 -50.25 8.46
C PRO A 901 -23.44 -49.20 9.16
N ILE A 902 -24.74 -49.23 8.90
CA ILE A 902 -25.71 -48.46 9.67
C ILE A 902 -25.60 -49.04 11.09
N SER A 903 -24.63 -48.55 11.86
CA SER A 903 -24.66 -48.69 13.29
C SER A 903 -26.01 -48.14 13.69
N SER A 904 -26.67 -48.85 14.57
CA SER A 904 -27.82 -48.39 15.32
C SER A 904 -27.43 -47.20 16.22
N GLU A 905 -26.77 -46.19 15.66
CA GLU A 905 -26.82 -44.83 16.18
C GLU A 905 -28.30 -44.49 16.18
N LYS A 906 -28.81 -44.30 17.41
CA LYS A 906 -30.13 -43.76 17.72
C LYS A 906 -30.58 -42.93 16.53
N LYS A 907 -31.65 -43.34 15.82
CA LYS A 907 -32.28 -42.51 14.80
C LYS A 907 -32.46 -41.13 15.44
N GLU A 908 -31.53 -40.21 15.20
CA GLU A 908 -31.83 -38.80 15.29
C GLU A 908 -32.90 -38.66 14.24
N ILE A 909 -34.15 -38.63 14.70
CA ILE A 909 -35.29 -38.38 13.85
C ILE A 909 -35.00 -37.00 13.26
N VAL A 910 -34.49 -36.98 12.02
CA VAL A 910 -34.18 -35.75 11.32
C VAL A 910 -35.51 -35.10 11.03
N LYS A 911 -35.90 -34.15 11.89
CA LYS A 911 -37.14 -33.39 11.74
C LYS A 911 -36.92 -32.35 10.66
N TYR A 912 -37.67 -32.47 9.57
CA TYR A 912 -37.65 -31.51 8.48
C TYR A 912 -38.71 -30.45 8.73
N PHE A 913 -38.31 -29.18 8.63
CA PHE A 913 -39.24 -28.06 8.69
C PHE A 913 -39.44 -27.45 7.30
N CYS A 914 -40.67 -27.44 6.82
CA CYS A 914 -41.03 -26.83 5.55
C CYS A 914 -41.10 -25.30 5.71
N VAL A 915 -40.07 -24.61 5.21
CA VAL A 915 -39.94 -23.15 5.36
C VAL A 915 -40.96 -22.41 4.47
N SER A 916 -41.94 -21.75 5.09
CA SER A 916 -42.88 -20.83 4.43
C SER A 916 -43.29 -19.72 5.39
N ASP A 917 -43.78 -18.58 4.88
CA ASP A 917 -44.23 -17.45 5.72
C ASP A 917 -45.29 -17.92 6.75
N LYS A 918 -46.23 -18.79 6.36
CA LYS A 918 -47.28 -19.33 7.23
C LYS A 918 -46.71 -20.28 8.29
N ASN A 919 -45.81 -21.19 7.91
CA ASN A 919 -45.26 -22.17 8.84
C ASN A 919 -44.34 -21.50 9.88
N ILE A 920 -43.63 -20.44 9.50
CA ILE A 920 -42.82 -19.66 10.46
C ILE A 920 -43.72 -18.93 11.46
N GLN A 921 -44.86 -18.38 11.01
CA GLN A 921 -45.85 -17.78 11.93
C GLN A 921 -46.43 -18.82 12.90
N LEU A 922 -46.78 -20.01 12.41
CA LEU A 922 -47.24 -21.13 13.23
C LEU A 922 -46.19 -21.54 14.26
N ALA A 923 -44.93 -21.72 13.82
CA ALA A 923 -43.82 -22.04 14.72
C ALA A 923 -43.59 -20.94 15.77
N LEU A 924 -43.71 -19.66 15.40
CA LEU A 924 -43.63 -18.53 16.34
C LEU A 924 -44.76 -18.52 17.37
N LYS A 925 -46.00 -18.76 16.93
CA LYS A 925 -47.16 -18.85 17.83
C LYS A 925 -47.00 -20.04 18.78
N TYR A 926 -46.60 -21.19 18.27
CA TYR A 926 -46.45 -22.40 19.07
C TYR A 926 -45.23 -22.33 20.01
N ALA A 927 -44.14 -21.70 19.60
CA ALA A 927 -43.00 -21.45 20.50
C ALA A 927 -43.37 -20.55 21.70
N LYS A 928 -44.32 -19.62 21.52
CA LYS A 928 -44.78 -18.71 22.58
C LYS A 928 -45.88 -19.29 23.46
N TYR A 929 -46.86 -19.97 22.86
CA TYR A 929 -48.11 -20.35 23.53
C TYR A 929 -48.41 -21.85 23.49
N GLY A 930 -47.52 -22.67 22.91
CA GLY A 930 -47.70 -24.10 22.80
C GLY A 930 -47.60 -24.82 24.14
N THR A 931 -48.39 -25.88 24.27
CA THR A 931 -48.49 -26.71 25.47
C THR A 931 -47.63 -27.98 25.42
N ASP A 932 -47.27 -28.47 24.22
CA ASP A 932 -46.32 -29.58 24.04
C ASP A 932 -44.88 -29.06 24.09
N GLU A 933 -44.18 -29.37 25.18
CA GLU A 933 -42.79 -28.95 25.42
C GLU A 933 -41.79 -29.49 24.37
N THR A 934 -42.04 -30.68 23.81
CA THR A 934 -41.16 -31.26 22.79
C THR A 934 -41.30 -30.54 21.44
N LEU A 935 -42.54 -30.28 21.02
CA LEU A 935 -42.83 -29.55 19.79
C LEU A 935 -42.46 -28.06 19.92
N LYS A 936 -42.62 -27.48 21.11
CA LYS A 936 -42.17 -26.12 21.42
C LYS A 936 -40.65 -26.00 21.31
N ALA A 937 -39.88 -26.94 21.85
CA ALA A 937 -38.42 -26.99 21.71
C ALA A 937 -37.99 -27.16 20.23
N ASP A 938 -38.68 -28.00 19.46
CA ASP A 938 -38.45 -28.13 18.01
C ASP A 938 -38.72 -26.81 17.29
N CYS A 939 -39.83 -26.13 17.60
CA CYS A 939 -40.17 -24.84 17.00
C CYS A 939 -39.13 -23.77 17.34
N VAL A 940 -38.66 -23.69 18.58
CA VAL A 940 -37.56 -22.77 18.98
C VAL A 940 -36.28 -23.08 18.19
N THR A 941 -35.93 -24.36 18.07
CA THR A 941 -34.75 -24.81 17.31
C THR A 941 -34.84 -24.44 15.84
N VAL A 942 -36.01 -24.65 15.21
CA VAL A 942 -36.28 -24.25 13.83
C VAL A 942 -36.13 -22.73 13.67
N LEU A 943 -36.72 -21.94 14.58
CA LEU A 943 -36.65 -20.48 14.53
C LEU A 943 -35.21 -19.97 14.68
N SER A 944 -34.40 -20.59 15.55
CA SER A 944 -32.97 -20.31 15.67
C SER A 944 -32.23 -20.57 14.35
N LYS A 945 -32.45 -21.74 13.75
CA LYS A 945 -31.82 -22.12 12.46
C LYS A 945 -32.23 -21.20 11.31
N ILE A 946 -33.50 -20.76 11.27
CA ILE A 946 -33.99 -19.77 10.29
C ILE A 946 -33.35 -18.40 10.54
N SER A 947 -33.15 -18.03 11.80
CA SER A 947 -32.48 -16.77 12.19
C SER A 947 -31.00 -16.74 11.82
N GLU A 948 -30.35 -17.90 11.75
CA GLU A 948 -28.97 -18.09 11.30
C GLU A 948 -28.84 -18.22 9.77
N GLY A 949 -29.96 -18.49 9.08
CA GLY A 949 -30.02 -18.76 7.65
C GLY A 949 -29.77 -17.56 6.73
N PRO A 950 -29.90 -17.75 5.40
CA PRO A 950 -29.73 -16.69 4.39
C PRO A 950 -30.66 -15.48 4.62
N VAL A 951 -30.31 -14.33 4.06
CA VAL A 951 -31.05 -13.06 4.23
C VAL A 951 -32.56 -13.20 3.96
N ILE A 952 -32.93 -14.02 2.97
CA ILE A 952 -34.33 -14.29 2.62
C ILE A 952 -35.09 -14.95 3.78
N MET A 953 -34.51 -15.96 4.43
CA MET A 953 -35.11 -16.65 5.58
C MET A 953 -35.26 -15.72 6.80
N LYS A 954 -34.26 -14.87 7.06
CA LYS A 954 -34.35 -13.84 8.12
C LYS A 954 -35.42 -12.79 7.83
N GLN A 955 -35.62 -12.42 6.56
CA GLN A 955 -36.69 -11.51 6.15
C GLN A 955 -38.07 -12.14 6.35
N MET A 956 -38.23 -13.41 5.98
CA MET A 956 -39.48 -14.18 6.22
C MET A 956 -39.78 -14.27 7.72
N LEU A 957 -38.77 -14.56 8.55
CA LEU A 957 -38.91 -14.59 10.01
C LEU A 957 -39.34 -13.24 10.60
N ARG A 958 -38.73 -12.14 10.16
CA ARG A 958 -39.13 -10.78 10.61
C ARG A 958 -40.55 -10.44 10.21
N LYS A 959 -40.93 -10.76 8.97
CA LYS A 959 -42.29 -10.54 8.46
C LYS A 959 -43.30 -11.35 9.26
N ALA A 960 -43.00 -12.62 9.53
CA ALA A 960 -43.83 -13.49 10.36
C ALA A 960 -43.94 -12.98 11.81
N TYR A 961 -42.86 -12.48 12.40
CA TYR A 961 -42.85 -11.92 13.75
C TYR A 961 -43.75 -10.69 13.88
N ILE A 962 -43.68 -9.77 12.91
CA ILE A 962 -44.56 -8.59 12.85
C ILE A 962 -46.03 -9.01 12.75
N VAL A 963 -46.34 -9.99 11.90
CA VAL A 963 -47.72 -10.49 11.76
C VAL A 963 -48.21 -11.10 13.07
N VAL A 964 -47.41 -11.96 13.72
CA VAL A 964 -47.81 -12.61 14.99
C VAL A 964 -47.96 -11.59 16.13
N GLN A 965 -47.13 -10.55 16.19
CA GLN A 965 -47.29 -9.47 17.18
C GLN A 965 -48.55 -8.64 16.95
N ASN A 966 -48.99 -8.47 15.71
CA ASN A 966 -50.21 -7.74 15.36
C ASN A 966 -51.48 -8.62 15.38
N SER A 967 -51.35 -9.91 15.67
CA SER A 967 -52.46 -10.88 15.75
C SER A 967 -52.88 -11.21 17.19
N ILE A 968 -52.29 -10.51 18.15
CA ILE A 968 -52.57 -10.52 19.60
C ILE A 968 -53.10 -9.13 19.90
#